data_AF-A0A3P7VL92-F1
#
_entry.id   AF-A0A3P7VL92-F1
#
_cell.length_a   1.000
_cell.length_b   1.000
_cell.length_c   1.000
_cell.angle_alpha   90.00
_cell.angle_beta   90.00
_cell.angle_gamma   90.00
#
_symmetry.space_group_name_H-M   'P 1'
#
loop_
_entity.id
_entity.type
_entity.pdbx_description
1 polymer ?
#
loop_
_entity_poly.entity_id
_entity_poly.type
_entity_poly.pdbx_seq_one_letter_code
_entity_poly.pdbx_strand_id
1 'polypeptide(L)'
;MQISVNGYIGFATVLDQGPTINIGPESTDWPKHQDPAMIAPYLCKQQIPQEMNPGMRSGVFFRLMMRQSLFGRGSGSNMNLGGSYQSSFFGQSAMQACQGTSGGYVHCDVNSDYFIDEMMRWLQEGVAGAAAFRADAALVVTWYNTASAISGRSDMDAGQLATYQLIWLTDQAARLSYVILNYDKLGFDAADFRANSRSGRCQAVFNGGNHTGLVPVDPTQAFKNTPKVLSQRSGVPHMVRGRYMFRVDDVVRPAGCSNKTGGTYPMLIYPNIVNMMGEMTVDVNAICLDRSQTYILMIEQRQTATCTVLNPAIARCHLPKIYDWGTKTVYFQPQSGGANDEKAFVGYIYFVPPTLDPMRLDIGNIYDWFKNPVPYPVMPLIWYPRNFTNPDLATHMETVRISDDAMYSVQLGLYVIGYREYKDDGIKKFRPEHRIICRLATYSNRNTYEYRWKPQEERINIYQVEQWYMDEWQRTHELYNYRFGYLKLAPLKPNQNELNPTFLLSGLVSAPISLHWLWTTNNPEFSTTTFSQGDETARVEFVKQKALEMCHDWYDEDGAQWNFIRDTETNSSCPCIERQAMADLGRFMPHPRCSQAFRDITCTVAIGARNCYMSAQNIYGSYAGSGQGYESENTARFPTHYGQVCCYDDAGHLMQTSYQPVIKVTPDVPYNPGFPMRAYEFGTAPYMGQYEVPGLSAFHNDYMPYFLCC
;
A
#
# COMPACT_ATOMS: atom_id res chain seq x y z
N MET A 1 26.05 4.28 17.65
CA MET A 1 24.87 4.83 18.35
C MET A 1 25.29 5.27 19.74
N GLN A 2 24.92 6.47 20.16
CA GLN A 2 25.26 7.04 21.47
C GLN A 2 23.98 7.31 22.26
N ILE A 3 23.85 6.75 23.46
CA ILE A 3 22.75 7.06 24.39
C ILE A 3 23.27 8.12 25.38
N SER A 4 22.58 9.25 25.47
CA SER A 4 23.01 10.37 26.32
C SER A 4 22.09 10.59 27.51
N VAL A 5 22.67 11.02 28.64
CA VAL A 5 21.92 11.51 29.80
C VAL A 5 21.05 12.71 29.43
N ASN A 6 21.45 13.49 28.43
CA ASN A 6 20.74 14.67 27.93
C ASN A 6 19.47 14.36 27.12
N GLY A 7 18.95 13.13 27.21
CA GLY A 7 17.64 12.75 26.68
C GLY A 7 17.56 12.53 25.16
N TYR A 8 18.62 11.97 24.57
CA TYR A 8 18.65 11.60 23.15
C TYR A 8 19.41 10.30 22.88
N ILE A 9 19.11 9.70 21.73
CA ILE A 9 19.94 8.70 21.07
C ILE A 9 20.49 9.27 19.75
N GLY A 10 21.81 9.31 19.62
CA GLY A 10 22.52 9.86 18.47
C GLY A 10 23.01 8.77 17.52
N PHE A 11 22.84 9.00 16.21
CA PHE A 11 23.41 8.17 15.14
C PHE A 11 24.72 8.74 14.60
N ALA A 12 25.06 9.97 14.98
CA ALA A 12 26.33 10.63 14.74
C ALA A 12 26.86 11.24 16.04
N THR A 13 28.10 11.73 16.03
CA THR A 13 28.70 12.45 17.16
C THR A 13 27.91 13.74 17.41
N VAL A 14 27.43 13.92 18.64
CA VAL A 14 26.69 15.12 19.05
C VAL A 14 27.61 16.04 19.83
N LEU A 15 27.81 17.26 19.33
CA LEU A 15 28.51 18.31 20.06
C LEU A 15 27.57 18.89 21.12
N ASP A 16 27.80 18.50 22.38
CA ASP A 16 27.03 19.01 23.52
C ASP A 16 27.79 20.09 24.30
N GLN A 17 28.80 20.72 23.69
CA GLN A 17 29.55 21.81 24.28
C GLN A 17 28.74 23.11 24.25
N GLY A 18 28.28 23.57 25.41
CA GLY A 18 27.53 24.80 25.55
C GLY A 18 26.29 24.66 26.44
N PRO A 19 25.59 25.77 26.70
CA PRO A 19 24.37 25.76 27.51
C PRO A 19 23.16 25.15 26.81
N THR A 20 23.19 25.07 25.47
CA THR A 20 22.11 24.54 24.62
C THR A 20 22.69 23.48 23.70
N ILE A 21 21.93 22.42 23.43
CA ILE A 21 22.29 21.43 22.40
C ILE A 21 21.59 21.87 21.12
N ASN A 22 22.37 22.41 20.18
CA ASN A 22 21.87 22.95 18.92
C ASN A 22 21.76 21.84 17.87
N ILE A 23 20.61 21.76 17.22
CA ILE A 23 20.28 20.75 16.20
C ILE A 23 19.35 21.32 15.14
N GLY A 24 19.46 20.80 13.92
CA GLY A 24 18.60 21.17 12.80
C GLY A 24 19.00 22.48 12.11
N PRO A 25 18.29 22.82 11.02
CA PRO A 25 18.71 23.85 10.06
C PRO A 25 18.64 25.28 10.62
N GLU A 26 17.77 25.54 11.58
CA GLU A 26 17.61 26.88 12.16
C GLU A 26 18.71 27.23 13.19
N SER A 27 19.38 26.22 13.76
CA SER A 27 20.31 26.43 14.89
C SER A 27 21.75 25.97 14.63
N THR A 28 22.03 25.39 13.47
CA THR A 28 23.36 24.92 13.06
C THR A 28 23.73 25.47 11.67
N ASP A 29 25.01 25.80 11.44
CA ASP A 29 25.54 26.27 10.14
C ASP A 29 26.23 25.10 9.40
N TRP A 30 25.46 24.18 8.82
CA TRP A 30 26.01 23.05 8.07
C TRP A 30 26.55 23.51 6.70
N PRO A 31 27.75 23.05 6.25
CA PRO A 31 28.58 21.99 6.83
C PRO A 31 29.66 22.47 7.82
N LYS A 32 29.72 23.76 8.17
CA LYS A 32 30.76 24.27 9.10
C LYS A 32 30.57 23.73 10.52
N HIS A 33 29.32 23.57 10.94
CA HIS A 33 28.91 22.94 12.18
C HIS A 33 28.16 21.65 11.88
N GLN A 34 28.49 20.60 12.63
CA GLN A 34 27.86 19.29 12.47
C GLN A 34 26.40 19.38 12.91
N ASP A 35 25.51 18.80 12.10
CA ASP A 35 24.10 18.61 12.41
C ASP A 35 23.82 17.10 12.50
N PRO A 36 23.84 16.52 13.72
CA PRO A 36 23.80 15.08 13.89
C PRO A 36 22.39 14.51 13.83
N ALA A 37 22.23 13.39 13.12
CA ALA A 37 20.99 12.61 13.12
C ALA A 37 20.73 12.01 14.52
N MET A 38 19.53 12.20 15.07
CA MET A 38 19.17 11.72 16.39
C MET A 38 17.66 11.59 16.61
N ILE A 39 17.29 10.74 17.58
CA ILE A 39 15.95 10.75 18.18
C ILE A 39 16.08 11.29 19.59
N ALA A 40 15.41 12.39 19.89
CA ALA A 40 15.48 13.04 21.17
C ALA A 40 14.10 13.13 21.82
N PRO A 41 13.71 12.14 22.66
CA PRO A 41 12.46 12.20 23.41
C PRO A 41 12.39 13.43 24.31
N TYR A 42 13.51 13.86 24.89
CA TYR A 42 13.53 15.04 25.75
C TYR A 42 14.93 15.65 25.79
N LEU A 43 15.31 16.37 24.73
CA LEU A 43 16.60 17.01 24.56
C LEU A 43 16.76 18.19 25.52
N CYS A 44 17.58 18.02 26.55
CA CYS A 44 18.00 19.08 27.45
C CYS A 44 19.24 18.70 28.23
N LYS A 45 19.91 19.68 28.84
CA LYS A 45 21.01 19.40 29.76
C LYS A 45 20.45 18.81 31.05
N GLN A 46 20.74 17.54 31.28
CA GLN A 46 20.22 16.76 32.40
C GLN A 46 21.36 16.19 33.23
N GLN A 47 21.05 15.87 34.49
CA GLN A 47 21.94 15.17 35.40
C GLN A 47 21.23 13.98 36.03
N ILE A 48 22.02 12.98 36.42
CA ILE A 48 21.56 11.87 37.24
C ILE A 48 21.78 12.28 38.70
N PRO A 49 20.72 12.47 39.49
CA PRO A 49 20.83 12.77 40.91
C PRO A 49 21.67 11.71 41.64
N GLN A 50 22.73 12.13 42.33
CA GLN A 50 23.59 11.23 43.13
C GLN A 50 23.11 11.08 44.58
N GLU A 51 22.52 12.14 45.15
CA GLU A 51 22.06 12.18 46.55
C GLU A 51 20.53 12.29 46.63
N MET A 52 19.82 11.24 46.20
CA MET A 52 18.36 11.13 46.35
C MET A 52 17.97 10.43 47.65
N ASN A 53 16.73 10.65 48.11
CA ASN A 53 16.21 9.98 49.31
C ASN A 53 16.41 8.45 49.25
N PRO A 54 16.75 7.79 50.38
CA PRO A 54 16.99 6.34 50.42
C PRO A 54 15.83 5.56 49.80
N GLY A 55 16.13 4.75 48.78
CA GLY A 55 15.14 3.92 48.07
C GLY A 55 14.69 4.44 46.69
N MET A 56 15.01 5.69 46.32
CA MET A 56 14.72 6.16 44.97
C MET A 56 15.85 5.83 43.99
N ARG A 57 15.53 5.11 42.91
CA ARG A 57 16.46 4.85 41.80
C ARG A 57 16.44 6.03 40.81
N SER A 58 17.60 6.39 40.29
CA SER A 58 17.77 7.34 39.19
C SER A 58 18.79 6.80 38.19
N GLY A 59 18.61 7.11 36.91
CA GLY A 59 19.58 6.71 35.88
C GLY A 59 18.99 6.54 34.50
N VAL A 60 19.88 6.23 33.56
CA VAL A 60 19.51 5.86 32.19
C VAL A 60 19.70 4.36 32.04
N PHE A 61 18.59 3.66 31.78
CA PHE A 61 18.57 2.22 31.60
C PHE A 61 18.27 1.90 30.15
N PHE A 62 19.00 0.96 29.56
CA PHE A 62 18.73 0.50 28.21
C PHE A 62 18.82 -1.02 28.10
N ARG A 63 18.08 -1.56 27.15
CA ARG A 63 18.10 -2.97 26.81
C ARG A 63 17.71 -3.16 25.35
N LEU A 64 18.25 -4.19 24.73
CA LEU A 64 17.97 -4.60 23.36
C LEU A 64 17.21 -5.92 23.41
N MET A 65 15.98 -5.91 22.91
CA MET A 65 15.13 -7.09 22.80
C MET A 65 15.19 -7.57 21.37
N MET A 66 15.54 -8.82 21.15
CA MET A 66 15.59 -9.45 19.83
C MET A 66 14.74 -10.70 19.82
N ARG A 67 14.06 -10.96 18.70
CA ARG A 67 13.30 -12.20 18.54
C ARG A 67 14.23 -13.41 18.50
N GLN A 68 13.79 -14.49 19.11
CA GLN A 68 14.52 -15.75 19.09
C GLN A 68 14.69 -16.32 17.67
N SER A 69 13.70 -16.08 16.80
CA SER A 69 13.73 -16.53 15.40
C SER A 69 14.89 -15.95 14.58
N LEU A 70 15.50 -14.84 15.00
CA LEU A 70 16.61 -14.20 14.29
C LEU A 70 17.92 -15.00 14.37
N PHE A 71 18.10 -15.83 15.41
CA PHE A 71 19.38 -16.49 15.69
C PHE A 71 19.50 -17.90 15.12
N GLY A 72 18.54 -18.32 14.28
CA GLY A 72 18.57 -19.60 13.57
C GLY A 72 18.38 -20.83 14.45
N ARG A 73 18.02 -21.95 13.83
CA ARG A 73 18.10 -23.27 14.47
C ARG A 73 19.58 -23.61 14.60
N GLY A 74 20.05 -23.96 15.80
CA GLY A 74 21.39 -24.56 15.94
C GLY A 74 21.51 -25.75 14.98
N SER A 75 22.59 -25.77 14.18
CA SER A 75 22.94 -26.87 13.29
C SER A 75 22.97 -28.18 14.08
N GLY A 76 21.92 -28.99 14.00
CA GLY A 76 21.86 -30.29 14.69
C GLY A 76 20.46 -30.85 14.99
N SER A 77 19.38 -30.08 14.88
CA SER A 77 18.03 -30.60 15.18
C SER A 77 17.28 -31.04 13.93
N ASN A 78 17.40 -32.33 13.57
CA ASN A 78 16.46 -33.05 12.72
C ASN A 78 15.14 -33.25 13.48
N MET A 79 14.14 -32.38 13.28
CA MET A 79 12.75 -32.71 13.59
C MET A 79 11.77 -32.12 12.58
N ASN A 80 10.81 -32.98 12.23
CA ASN A 80 9.82 -32.87 11.18
C ASN A 80 8.96 -31.59 11.22
N LEU A 81 8.58 -31.19 10.02
CA LEU A 81 7.62 -30.13 9.66
C LEU A 81 6.22 -30.49 10.23
N GLY A 82 5.91 -30.10 11.46
CA GLY A 82 4.58 -30.35 12.05
C GLY A 82 4.43 -30.26 13.58
N GLY A 83 5.51 -30.01 14.34
CA GLY A 83 5.45 -29.86 15.79
C GLY A 83 5.50 -28.40 16.27
N SER A 84 4.82 -28.11 17.38
CA SER A 84 4.88 -26.86 18.16
C SER A 84 6.26 -26.19 18.10
N TYR A 85 6.29 -24.89 17.81
CA TYR A 85 7.49 -24.06 17.68
C TYR A 85 8.23 -23.93 19.02
N GLN A 86 8.94 -24.98 19.42
CA GLN A 86 9.90 -24.96 20.52
C GLN A 86 11.31 -25.32 20.01
N SER A 87 12.16 -24.32 19.71
CA SER A 87 13.61 -24.46 19.53
C SER A 87 14.28 -25.12 20.74
N SER A 88 15.15 -26.08 20.52
CA SER A 88 15.93 -26.76 21.58
C SER A 88 16.94 -25.85 22.33
N PHE A 89 16.85 -24.54 22.15
CA PHE A 89 17.58 -23.46 22.83
C PHE A 89 16.89 -23.00 24.15
N PHE A 90 15.70 -23.54 24.45
CA PHE A 90 14.71 -23.03 25.40
C PHE A 90 15.01 -23.17 26.92
N GLY A 91 16.27 -23.08 27.33
CA GLY A 91 16.68 -23.11 28.74
C GLY A 91 17.39 -21.85 29.25
N GLN A 92 17.59 -20.82 28.43
CA GLN A 92 18.28 -19.61 28.89
C GLN A 92 17.41 -18.84 29.89
N SER A 93 17.96 -18.54 31.06
CA SER A 93 17.28 -17.70 32.05
C SER A 93 17.14 -16.28 31.51
N ALA A 94 16.14 -15.54 31.98
CA ALA A 94 15.92 -14.13 31.60
C ALA A 94 17.12 -13.20 31.88
N MET A 95 18.13 -13.70 32.61
CA MET A 95 19.36 -12.99 32.95
C MET A 95 20.53 -13.29 32.00
N GLN A 96 20.40 -14.24 31.07
CA GLN A 96 21.48 -14.63 30.18
C GLN A 96 21.42 -13.85 28.85
N ALA A 97 22.56 -13.26 28.47
CA ALA A 97 22.69 -12.54 27.20
C ALA A 97 22.51 -13.49 26.00
N CYS A 98 22.07 -12.94 24.87
CA CYS A 98 22.08 -13.67 23.60
C CYS A 98 23.46 -14.23 23.26
N GLN A 99 23.51 -15.49 22.83
CA GLN A 99 24.76 -16.12 22.42
C GLN A 99 25.43 -15.31 21.29
N GLY A 100 26.74 -15.07 21.42
CA GLY A 100 27.50 -14.28 20.44
C GLY A 100 27.37 -12.76 20.60
N THR A 101 26.66 -12.26 21.63
CA THR A 101 26.61 -10.83 21.94
C THR A 101 27.50 -10.49 23.13
N SER A 102 28.13 -9.32 23.11
CA SER A 102 29.15 -8.90 24.07
C SER A 102 28.60 -8.38 25.41
N GLY A 103 27.28 -8.31 25.60
CA GLY A 103 26.71 -7.66 26.77
C GLY A 103 25.36 -8.20 27.24
N GLY A 104 25.19 -8.28 28.57
CA GLY A 104 23.97 -8.71 29.25
C GLY A 104 22.75 -7.79 29.08
N TYR A 105 22.86 -6.73 28.27
CA TYR A 105 21.76 -5.86 27.89
C TYR A 105 21.00 -6.35 26.65
N VAL A 106 21.49 -7.40 25.97
CA VAL A 106 20.83 -8.01 24.81
C VAL A 106 20.08 -9.27 25.23
N HIS A 107 18.76 -9.25 25.07
CA HIS A 107 17.86 -10.34 25.46
C HIS A 107 17.19 -10.95 24.22
N CYS A 108 17.15 -12.29 24.19
CA CYS A 108 16.46 -13.10 23.18
C CYS A 108 15.90 -14.35 23.86
N ASP A 109 15.13 -14.12 24.92
CA ASP A 109 14.35 -15.12 25.64
C ASP A 109 12.86 -15.01 25.27
N VAL A 110 12.04 -15.85 25.88
CA VAL A 110 10.58 -15.81 25.69
C VAL A 110 9.98 -14.46 26.14
N ASN A 111 10.58 -13.80 27.13
CA ASN A 111 10.13 -12.48 27.59
C ASN A 111 10.40 -11.39 26.54
N SER A 112 11.50 -11.48 25.80
CA SER A 112 11.81 -10.62 24.66
C SER A 112 10.75 -10.75 23.58
N ASP A 113 10.40 -11.98 23.19
CA ASP A 113 9.36 -12.24 22.20
C ASP A 113 8.00 -11.68 22.66
N TYR A 114 7.60 -11.96 23.90
CA TYR A 114 6.37 -11.42 24.49
C TYR A 114 6.36 -9.88 24.53
N PHE A 115 7.49 -9.27 24.92
CA PHE A 115 7.62 -7.81 24.95
C PHE A 115 7.46 -7.21 23.54
N ILE A 116 8.12 -7.78 22.54
CA ILE A 116 8.02 -7.33 21.15
C ILE A 116 6.59 -7.48 20.64
N ASP A 117 5.93 -8.60 20.93
CA ASP A 117 4.52 -8.83 20.56
C ASP A 117 3.58 -7.79 21.17
N GLU A 118 3.78 -7.44 22.44
CA GLU A 118 2.97 -6.43 23.11
C GLU A 118 3.21 -5.02 22.51
N MET A 119 4.45 -4.70 22.14
CA MET A 119 4.75 -3.44 21.46
C MET A 119 4.14 -3.37 20.06
N MET A 120 4.10 -4.48 19.33
CA MET A 120 3.41 -4.54 18.04
C MET A 120 1.91 -4.33 18.21
N ARG A 121 1.27 -4.93 19.22
CA ARG A 121 -0.14 -4.68 19.53
C ARG A 121 -0.39 -3.19 19.78
N TRP A 122 0.50 -2.53 20.51
CA TRP A 122 0.38 -1.09 20.73
C TRP A 122 0.45 -0.30 19.43
N LEU A 123 1.41 -0.61 18.55
CA LEU A 123 1.50 0.04 17.24
C LEU A 123 0.24 -0.19 16.40
N GLN A 124 -0.35 -1.38 16.44
CA GLN A 124 -1.55 -1.71 15.67
C GLN A 124 -2.78 -0.88 16.06
N GLU A 125 -2.92 -0.54 17.34
CA GLU A 125 -4.02 0.30 17.81
C GLU A 125 -3.78 1.80 17.52
N GLY A 126 -2.51 2.23 17.46
CA GLY A 126 -2.16 3.64 17.32
C GLY A 126 -1.84 4.09 15.90
N VAL A 127 -1.34 3.20 15.04
CA VAL A 127 -0.67 3.54 13.78
C VAL A 127 -1.34 2.86 12.59
N ALA A 128 -1.82 3.66 11.64
CA ALA A 128 -2.35 3.20 10.37
C ALA A 128 -1.29 2.37 9.63
N GLY A 129 -1.64 1.13 9.32
CA GLY A 129 -0.76 0.18 8.63
C GLY A 129 0.20 -0.63 9.51
N ALA A 130 0.27 -0.38 10.83
CA ALA A 130 1.11 -1.20 11.72
C ALA A 130 0.65 -2.67 11.80
N ALA A 131 -0.56 -2.99 11.34
CA ALA A 131 -1.02 -4.37 11.20
C ALA A 131 -0.20 -5.20 10.19
N ALA A 132 0.51 -4.55 9.26
CA ALA A 132 1.41 -5.19 8.31
C ALA A 132 2.89 -5.13 8.75
N PHE A 133 3.19 -4.54 9.90
CA PHE A 133 4.54 -4.45 10.44
C PHE A 133 4.82 -5.57 11.44
N ARG A 134 5.87 -6.34 11.18
CA ARG A 134 6.39 -7.35 12.11
C ARG A 134 7.74 -6.88 12.63
N ALA A 135 7.80 -6.54 13.91
CA ALA A 135 9.04 -6.19 14.58
C ALA A 135 9.84 -7.45 14.91
N ASP A 136 11.14 -7.41 14.65
CA ASP A 136 12.09 -8.48 15.00
C ASP A 136 13.09 -8.05 16.08
N ALA A 137 13.30 -6.73 16.24
CA ALA A 137 14.10 -6.17 17.32
C ALA A 137 13.49 -4.89 17.89
N ALA A 138 13.77 -4.63 19.16
CA ALA A 138 13.39 -3.41 19.86
C ALA A 138 14.51 -2.90 20.77
N LEU A 139 14.93 -1.65 20.59
CA LEU A 139 15.75 -0.94 21.56
C LEU A 139 14.84 -0.20 22.54
N VAL A 140 15.01 -0.44 23.84
CA VAL A 140 14.29 0.27 24.90
C VAL A 140 15.28 1.10 25.70
N VAL A 141 15.04 2.40 25.81
CA VAL A 141 15.83 3.33 26.63
C VAL A 141 14.91 4.09 27.56
N THR A 142 15.20 4.06 28.86
CA THR A 142 14.41 4.72 29.91
C THR A 142 15.29 5.68 30.68
N TRP A 143 14.92 6.96 30.67
CA TRP A 143 15.47 7.97 31.55
C TRP A 143 14.56 8.02 32.77
N TYR A 144 15.06 7.55 33.91
CA TYR A 144 14.26 7.36 35.12
C TYR A 144 14.73 8.35 36.19
N ASN A 145 13.81 9.21 36.65
CA ASN A 145 14.07 10.24 37.66
C ASN A 145 15.30 11.09 37.34
N THR A 146 15.45 11.54 36.09
CA THR A 146 16.49 12.51 35.73
C THR A 146 16.09 13.91 36.16
N ALA A 147 17.07 14.77 36.42
CA ALA A 147 16.84 16.15 36.82
C ALA A 147 17.51 17.11 35.84
N SER A 148 17.06 18.37 35.80
CA SER A 148 17.74 19.40 35.04
C SER A 148 19.17 19.61 35.56
N ALA A 149 20.14 19.87 34.68
CA ALA A 149 21.52 20.14 35.10
C ALA A 149 21.68 21.35 36.03
N ILE A 150 20.68 22.25 36.06
CA ILE A 150 20.65 23.43 36.95
C ILE A 150 19.78 23.25 38.21
N SER A 151 19.11 22.10 38.35
CA SER A 151 18.24 21.85 39.51
C SER A 151 19.07 21.62 40.78
N GLY A 152 18.64 22.25 41.88
CA GLY A 152 19.22 22.06 43.20
C GLY A 152 18.47 20.99 44.01
N ARG A 153 19.00 20.63 45.18
CA ARG A 153 18.41 19.60 46.05
C ARG A 153 16.95 19.88 46.43
N SER A 154 16.60 21.13 46.69
CA SER A 154 15.22 21.55 47.00
C SER A 154 14.24 21.28 45.86
N ASP A 155 14.66 21.45 44.61
CA ASP A 155 13.82 21.22 43.43
C ASP A 155 13.59 19.72 43.22
N MET A 156 14.61 18.93 43.51
CA MET A 156 14.59 17.46 43.43
C MET A 156 13.70 16.88 44.54
N ASP A 157 13.79 17.41 45.76
CA ASP A 157 12.93 17.04 46.89
C ASP A 157 11.47 17.43 46.65
N ALA A 158 11.23 18.53 45.92
CA ALA A 158 9.91 18.94 45.45
C ALA A 158 9.38 18.07 44.28
N GLY A 159 10.12 17.05 43.83
CA GLY A 159 9.68 16.11 42.82
C GLY A 159 9.79 16.60 41.37
N GLN A 160 10.60 17.64 41.11
CA GLN A 160 10.87 18.14 39.74
C GLN A 160 11.81 17.21 38.96
N LEU A 161 11.43 15.94 38.84
CA LEU A 161 12.16 14.89 38.15
C LEU A 161 11.41 14.49 36.88
N ALA A 162 12.15 14.08 35.85
CA ALA A 162 11.61 13.58 34.60
C ALA A 162 11.76 12.05 34.51
N THR A 163 10.70 11.39 34.06
CA THR A 163 10.70 9.97 33.72
C THR A 163 10.03 9.78 32.37
N TYR A 164 10.80 9.27 31.40
CA TYR A 164 10.33 9.03 30.05
C TYR A 164 11.11 7.88 29.38
N GLN A 165 10.53 7.30 28.34
CA GLN A 165 11.03 6.11 27.68
C GLN A 165 10.89 6.22 26.15
N LEU A 166 11.93 5.75 25.46
CA LEU A 166 11.97 5.51 24.02
C LEU A 166 11.95 4.00 23.79
N ILE A 167 11.08 3.57 22.88
CA ILE A 167 11.08 2.21 22.32
C ILE A 167 11.22 2.35 20.81
N TRP A 168 12.30 1.83 20.25
CA TRP A 168 12.55 1.84 18.80
C TRP A 168 12.49 0.41 18.27
N LEU A 169 11.50 0.13 17.42
CA LEU A 169 11.20 -1.17 16.83
C LEU A 169 11.61 -1.19 15.37
N THR A 170 12.16 -2.30 14.90
CA THR A 170 12.56 -2.49 13.49
C THR A 170 12.28 -3.92 13.02
N ASP A 171 12.05 -4.07 11.72
CA ASP A 171 11.91 -5.38 11.06
C ASP A 171 13.27 -6.01 10.74
N GLN A 172 13.29 -7.30 10.40
CA GLN A 172 14.52 -8.03 10.05
C GLN A 172 15.34 -7.36 8.93
N ALA A 173 14.66 -6.76 7.95
CA ALA A 173 15.30 -6.09 6.82
C ALA A 173 15.72 -4.64 7.12
N ALA A 174 15.41 -4.12 8.30
CA ALA A 174 15.57 -2.72 8.69
C ALA A 174 14.97 -1.71 7.68
N ARG A 175 13.90 -2.11 6.98
CA ARG A 175 13.18 -1.28 6.01
C ARG A 175 12.08 -0.47 6.67
N LEU A 176 11.42 -1.03 7.69
CA LEU A 176 10.37 -0.36 8.44
C LEU A 176 10.80 -0.24 9.89
N SER A 177 10.73 0.97 10.42
CA SER A 177 11.00 1.22 11.83
C SER A 177 9.94 2.13 12.44
N TYR A 178 9.64 1.88 13.70
CA TYR A 178 8.66 2.63 14.48
C TYR A 178 9.24 3.03 15.83
N VAL A 179 8.82 4.19 16.32
CA VAL A 179 9.23 4.70 17.63
C VAL A 179 8.00 4.94 18.49
N ILE A 180 8.03 4.42 19.71
CA ILE A 180 7.06 4.73 20.76
C ILE A 180 7.78 5.57 21.82
N LEU A 181 7.22 6.74 22.11
CA LEU A 181 7.67 7.61 23.19
C LEU A 181 6.63 7.55 24.30
N ASN A 182 7.07 7.25 25.52
CA ASN A 182 6.22 7.25 26.71
C ASN A 182 6.75 8.30 27.70
N TYR A 183 5.90 9.24 28.10
CA TYR A 183 6.19 10.26 29.12
C TYR A 183 5.33 9.99 30.35
N ASP A 184 5.96 9.61 31.46
CA ASP A 184 5.25 9.42 32.74
C ASP A 184 5.12 10.76 33.47
N LYS A 185 6.25 11.45 33.63
CA LYS A 185 6.32 12.80 34.21
C LYS A 185 7.46 13.59 33.60
N LEU A 186 7.23 14.88 33.42
CA LEU A 186 8.25 15.86 33.07
C LEU A 186 8.19 16.95 34.15
N GLY A 187 9.16 16.92 35.06
CA GLY A 187 9.12 17.75 36.27
C GLY A 187 9.64 19.18 36.08
N PHE A 188 10.35 19.45 34.99
CA PHE A 188 10.98 20.74 34.73
C PHE A 188 10.87 21.16 33.27
N ASP A 189 10.87 22.47 33.02
CA ASP A 189 10.98 23.06 31.69
C ASP A 189 12.09 24.10 31.81
N ALA A 190 12.95 24.21 30.81
CA ALA A 190 14.04 25.16 30.87
C ALA A 190 13.58 26.64 30.88
N ALA A 191 12.35 26.94 30.44
CA ALA A 191 11.76 28.28 30.57
C ALA A 191 11.28 28.60 32.01
N ASP A 192 11.07 27.58 32.85
CA ASP A 192 10.47 27.69 34.19
C ASP A 192 11.50 28.05 35.27
N PHE A 193 12.80 27.83 35.02
CA PHE A 193 13.84 28.16 36.00
C PHE A 193 14.19 29.66 35.99
N ARG A 194 13.56 30.40 36.89
CA ARG A 194 13.84 31.81 37.24
C ARG A 194 13.82 32.78 36.05
N ALA A 195 12.82 32.65 35.17
CA ALA A 195 12.39 33.64 34.17
C ALA A 195 13.46 34.29 33.25
N ASN A 196 14.71 33.80 33.23
CA ASN A 196 15.81 34.40 32.45
C ASN A 196 17.10 33.55 32.36
N SER A 197 17.08 32.27 32.73
CA SER A 197 18.33 31.51 32.87
C SER A 197 18.82 30.86 31.57
N ARG A 198 20.13 31.00 31.35
CA ARG A 198 20.91 30.79 30.13
C ARG A 198 21.12 29.32 29.73
N SER A 199 20.35 28.36 30.23
CA SER A 199 20.47 26.93 29.91
C SER A 199 19.30 26.49 29.03
N GLY A 200 19.57 26.03 27.81
CA GLY A 200 18.63 26.01 26.67
C GLY A 200 17.28 25.34 26.88
N ARG A 201 16.33 25.71 26.01
CA ARG A 201 14.96 25.15 25.95
C ARG A 201 15.01 23.62 25.81
N CYS A 202 14.25 22.92 26.66
CA CYS A 202 14.00 21.49 26.48
C CYS A 202 13.17 21.29 25.22
N GLN A 203 13.47 20.26 24.42
CA GLN A 203 12.71 19.98 23.21
C GLN A 203 12.62 18.48 22.95
N ALA A 204 11.47 18.01 22.49
CA ALA A 204 11.26 16.64 22.04
C ALA A 204 11.14 16.62 20.51
N VAL A 205 12.14 16.05 19.84
CA VAL A 205 12.27 16.16 18.37
C VAL A 205 13.00 14.95 17.77
N PHE A 206 12.77 14.74 16.48
CA PHE A 206 13.57 13.92 15.60
C PHE A 206 14.40 14.84 14.71
N ASN A 207 15.69 14.56 14.55
CA ASN A 207 16.57 15.30 13.65
C ASN A 207 17.14 14.35 12.60
N GLY A 208 16.93 14.65 11.32
CA GLY A 208 17.49 13.86 10.21
C GLY A 208 19.00 14.06 10.04
N GLY A 209 19.55 15.15 10.60
CA GLY A 209 20.95 15.52 10.45
C GLY A 209 21.27 16.12 9.08
N ASN A 210 22.43 16.75 8.92
CA ASN A 210 22.86 17.43 7.68
C ASN A 210 21.79 18.35 7.06
N HIS A 211 21.02 19.07 7.88
CA HIS A 211 19.91 19.94 7.46
C HIS A 211 18.77 19.23 6.70
N THR A 212 18.66 17.90 6.81
CA THR A 212 17.61 17.11 6.13
C THR A 212 16.22 17.25 6.77
N GLY A 213 16.13 17.83 7.97
CA GLY A 213 14.85 18.22 8.57
C GLY A 213 14.78 17.96 10.08
N LEU A 214 13.84 18.68 10.72
CA LEU A 214 13.55 18.59 12.14
C LEU A 214 12.04 18.35 12.33
N VAL A 215 11.68 17.27 13.03
CA VAL A 215 10.27 16.92 13.28
C VAL A 215 10.00 16.93 14.79
N PRO A 216 9.20 17.88 15.32
CA PRO A 216 8.82 17.88 16.73
C PRO A 216 7.87 16.73 17.05
N VAL A 217 7.98 16.19 18.28
CA VAL A 217 7.09 15.14 18.79
C VAL A 217 5.63 15.62 18.85
N ASP A 218 5.43 16.87 19.29
CA ASP A 218 4.13 17.52 19.29
C ASP A 218 4.30 18.94 18.73
N PRO A 219 3.71 19.29 17.58
CA PRO A 219 3.90 20.63 17.02
C PRO A 219 3.11 21.73 17.76
N THR A 220 2.30 21.43 18.78
CA THR A 220 1.40 22.37 19.46
C THR A 220 2.10 23.58 20.09
N GLN A 221 1.42 24.73 20.09
CA GLN A 221 1.93 25.94 20.74
C GLN A 221 2.14 25.70 22.24
N ALA A 222 1.27 24.89 22.86
CA ALA A 222 1.43 24.44 24.23
C ALA A 222 2.77 23.71 24.43
N PHE A 223 3.14 22.79 23.55
CA PHE A 223 4.45 22.15 23.58
C PHE A 223 5.61 23.13 23.34
N LYS A 224 5.48 24.05 22.36
CA LYS A 224 6.53 25.06 22.08
C LYS A 224 6.86 25.93 23.30
N ASN A 225 5.86 26.21 24.14
CA ASN A 225 6.02 27.00 25.35
C ASN A 225 6.42 26.13 26.56
N THR A 226 5.85 24.94 26.67
CA THR A 226 5.91 24.07 27.86
C THR A 226 5.97 22.60 27.43
N PRO A 227 7.18 22.07 27.12
CA PRO A 227 7.39 20.67 26.77
C PRO A 227 6.81 19.65 27.77
N LYS A 228 6.63 19.99 29.05
CA LYS A 228 5.98 19.11 30.04
C LYS A 228 4.59 18.62 29.65
N VAL A 229 3.87 19.35 28.80
CA VAL A 229 2.52 18.98 28.33
C VAL A 229 2.50 17.58 27.67
N LEU A 230 3.65 17.10 27.18
CA LEU A 230 3.78 15.75 26.62
C LEU A 230 3.39 14.64 27.60
N SER A 231 3.55 14.79 28.92
CA SER A 231 3.09 13.75 29.87
C SER A 231 1.59 13.84 30.18
N GLN A 232 0.94 14.96 29.82
CA GLN A 232 -0.48 15.22 30.07
C GLN A 232 -1.36 14.88 28.87
N ARG A 233 -0.79 14.85 27.65
CA ARG A 233 -1.47 14.56 26.38
C ARG A 233 -0.96 13.27 25.76
N SER A 234 -1.61 12.81 24.69
CA SER A 234 -1.19 11.62 23.96
C SER A 234 -1.66 11.68 22.52
N GLY A 235 -0.88 11.10 21.60
CA GLY A 235 -1.33 10.81 20.24
C GLY A 235 -2.24 9.57 20.15
N VAL A 236 -2.34 8.78 21.22
CA VAL A 236 -3.17 7.56 21.29
C VAL A 236 -4.01 7.57 22.58
N PRO A 237 -4.93 8.53 22.72
CA PRO A 237 -5.63 8.79 23.99
C PRO A 237 -6.45 7.61 24.52
N HIS A 238 -6.87 6.70 23.64
CA HIS A 238 -7.59 5.48 24.00
C HIS A 238 -6.72 4.40 24.66
N MET A 239 -5.38 4.51 24.56
CA MET A 239 -4.45 3.58 25.17
C MET A 239 -3.97 4.08 26.53
N VAL A 240 -3.27 5.21 26.54
CA VAL A 240 -2.67 5.79 27.75
C VAL A 240 -2.26 7.24 27.48
N ARG A 241 -2.31 8.09 28.52
CA ARG A 241 -1.72 9.43 28.48
C ARG A 241 -0.19 9.35 28.31
N GLY A 242 0.41 10.38 27.74
CA GLY A 242 1.87 10.49 27.61
C GLY A 242 2.48 9.65 26.50
N ARG A 243 1.68 8.98 25.66
CA ARG A 243 2.19 8.11 24.58
C ARG A 243 2.10 8.77 23.22
N TYR A 244 3.18 8.69 22.46
CA TYR A 244 3.28 9.16 21.08
C TYR A 244 3.96 8.09 20.22
N MET A 245 3.50 7.94 18.99
CA MET A 245 4.01 6.92 18.06
C MET A 245 4.42 7.58 16.75
N PHE A 246 5.48 7.07 16.14
CA PHE A 246 6.04 7.58 14.89
C PHE A 246 6.45 6.42 14.00
N ARG A 247 6.23 6.57 12.70
CA ARG A 247 6.91 5.77 11.68
C ARG A 247 8.20 6.52 11.30
N VAL A 248 9.33 5.86 11.43
CA VAL A 248 10.68 6.44 11.29
C VAL A 248 11.43 5.63 10.24
N ASP A 249 11.02 5.77 8.98
CA ASP A 249 11.74 5.24 7.82
C ASP A 249 12.53 6.39 7.16
N ASP A 250 12.51 6.54 5.82
CA ASP A 250 13.14 7.66 5.12
C ASP A 250 12.63 9.03 5.59
N VAL A 251 11.37 9.09 6.03
CA VAL A 251 10.74 10.31 6.54
C VAL A 251 10.02 10.02 7.84
N VAL A 252 10.27 10.83 8.87
CA VAL A 252 9.54 10.74 10.14
C VAL A 252 8.11 11.19 9.93
N ARG A 253 7.17 10.25 10.08
CA ARG A 253 5.73 10.51 10.01
C ARG A 253 5.12 10.32 11.40
N PRO A 254 4.51 11.36 11.99
CA PRO A 254 3.79 11.19 13.24
C PRO A 254 2.59 10.28 13.03
N ALA A 255 2.34 9.43 14.01
CA ALA A 255 1.22 8.51 14.03
C ALA A 255 0.36 8.72 15.27
N GLY A 256 -0.83 8.12 15.27
CA GLY A 256 -1.89 8.51 16.19
C GLY A 256 -2.57 9.81 15.75
N CYS A 257 -3.33 10.41 16.65
CA CYS A 257 -4.14 11.58 16.35
C CYS A 257 -3.58 12.88 16.90
N SER A 258 -3.98 14.00 16.30
CA SER A 258 -3.61 15.35 16.72
C SER A 258 -4.73 16.34 16.43
N ASN A 259 -5.02 17.29 17.33
CA ASN A 259 -6.05 18.32 17.11
C ASN A 259 -5.55 19.55 16.34
N LYS A 260 -4.58 19.36 15.43
CA LYS A 260 -3.95 20.44 14.65
C LYS A 260 -4.39 20.42 13.20
N THR A 261 -4.59 21.59 12.62
CA THR A 261 -4.93 21.75 11.21
C THR A 261 -3.85 21.24 10.23
N GLY A 262 -4.31 20.80 9.05
CA GLY A 262 -3.46 20.31 7.96
C GLY A 262 -2.38 21.32 7.56
N GLY A 263 -1.14 20.82 7.43
CA GLY A 263 0.06 21.60 7.07
C GLY A 263 1.20 21.48 8.08
N THR A 264 0.90 21.23 9.36
CA THR A 264 1.93 20.96 10.40
C THR A 264 1.98 19.50 10.85
N TYR A 265 0.91 18.73 10.58
CA TYR A 265 0.80 17.30 10.89
C TYR A 265 0.36 16.56 9.63
N PRO A 266 1.26 15.85 8.93
CA PRO A 266 0.89 15.11 7.73
C PRO A 266 0.03 13.91 8.09
N MET A 267 -0.97 13.61 7.28
CA MET A 267 -1.74 12.37 7.44
C MET A 267 -0.86 11.15 7.20
N LEU A 268 -1.05 10.11 8.00
CA LEU A 268 -0.52 8.78 7.70
C LEU A 268 -1.65 7.94 7.11
N ILE A 269 -1.43 7.41 5.91
CA ILE A 269 -2.42 6.63 5.16
C ILE A 269 -1.80 5.28 4.82
N TYR A 270 -2.55 4.20 5.05
CA TYR A 270 -2.15 2.86 4.66
C TYR A 270 -3.33 2.02 4.13
N PRO A 271 -3.19 1.32 3.00
CA PRO A 271 -2.08 1.45 2.05
C PRO A 271 -2.06 2.83 1.38
N ASN A 272 -0.86 3.28 1.02
CA ASN A 272 -0.66 4.54 0.29
C ASN A 272 -0.62 4.34 -1.24
N ILE A 273 -0.63 3.08 -1.70
CA ILE A 273 -0.77 2.68 -3.10
C ILE A 273 -2.04 1.84 -3.18
N VAL A 274 -2.98 2.25 -4.04
CA VAL A 274 -4.34 1.68 -4.10
C VAL A 274 -4.76 1.45 -5.54
N ASN A 275 -5.63 0.46 -5.75
CA ASN A 275 -6.19 0.20 -7.06
C ASN A 275 -7.19 1.32 -7.46
N MET A 276 -7.05 1.82 -8.69
CA MET A 276 -7.97 2.75 -9.34
C MET A 276 -9.42 2.23 -9.43
N MET A 277 -9.60 0.91 -9.43
CA MET A 277 -10.90 0.25 -9.40
C MET A 277 -11.71 0.50 -8.13
N GLY A 278 -11.12 1.20 -7.15
CA GLY A 278 -11.76 1.50 -5.89
C GLY A 278 -12.15 0.22 -5.16
N GLU A 279 -13.16 0.32 -4.30
CA GLU A 279 -13.71 -0.84 -3.58
C GLU A 279 -12.67 -1.52 -2.68
N MET A 280 -11.69 -0.76 -2.23
CA MET A 280 -10.76 -1.15 -1.17
C MET A 280 -10.81 -0.13 -0.03
N THR A 281 -10.23 -0.50 1.11
CA THR A 281 -10.22 0.35 2.30
C THR A 281 -8.83 0.89 2.57
N VAL A 282 -8.77 2.13 3.04
CA VAL A 282 -7.54 2.75 3.56
C VAL A 282 -7.74 3.16 5.01
N ASP A 283 -6.74 2.89 5.84
CA ASP A 283 -6.68 3.32 7.23
C ASP A 283 -5.90 4.64 7.32
N VAL A 284 -6.39 5.54 8.16
CA VAL A 284 -5.93 6.93 8.24
C VAL A 284 -5.69 7.33 9.70
N ASN A 285 -4.52 7.90 9.97
CA ASN A 285 -4.27 8.72 11.16
C ASN A 285 -4.29 10.22 10.78
N ALA A 286 -5.07 11.02 11.50
CA ALA A 286 -5.22 12.45 11.26
C ALA A 286 -5.66 13.18 12.55
N ILE A 287 -6.88 13.72 12.58
CA ILE A 287 -7.50 14.32 13.76
C ILE A 287 -7.86 13.26 14.81
N CYS A 288 -7.98 13.66 16.08
CA CYS A 288 -8.56 12.77 17.09
C CYS A 288 -10.05 12.59 16.80
N LEU A 289 -10.44 11.33 16.68
CA LEU A 289 -11.74 10.94 16.15
C LEU A 289 -12.76 10.76 17.27
N ASP A 290 -13.98 11.23 17.00
CA ASP A 290 -15.15 10.96 17.82
C ASP A 290 -16.16 10.13 17.02
N ARG A 291 -16.63 9.03 17.60
CA ARG A 291 -17.63 8.15 16.98
C ARG A 291 -19.01 8.81 16.83
N SER A 292 -19.28 9.88 17.58
CA SER A 292 -20.51 10.66 17.41
C SER A 292 -20.54 11.46 16.09
N GLN A 293 -19.39 11.67 15.46
CA GLN A 293 -19.23 12.44 14.24
C GLN A 293 -18.97 11.52 13.04
N THR A 294 -19.43 11.94 11.86
CA THR A 294 -19.10 11.28 10.60
C THR A 294 -17.90 11.99 9.95
N TYR A 295 -16.98 11.20 9.42
CA TYR A 295 -15.79 11.70 8.73
C TYR A 295 -15.80 11.29 7.27
N ILE A 296 -15.26 12.16 6.42
CA ILE A 296 -15.12 11.93 5.00
C ILE A 296 -13.68 12.14 4.56
N LEU A 297 -13.27 11.38 3.55
CA LEU A 297 -12.01 11.57 2.85
C LEU A 297 -12.33 12.07 1.43
N MET A 298 -12.05 13.34 1.17
CA MET A 298 -12.25 13.94 -0.15
C MET A 298 -11.01 13.74 -1.02
N ILE A 299 -11.19 13.22 -2.23
CA ILE A 299 -10.12 12.96 -3.19
C ILE A 299 -10.18 14.07 -4.25
N GLU A 300 -9.10 14.86 -4.36
CA GLU A 300 -9.01 16.04 -5.24
C GLU A 300 -10.19 17.03 -5.12
N GLN A 301 -10.88 17.05 -3.98
CA GLN A 301 -12.11 17.84 -3.77
C GLN A 301 -13.26 17.49 -4.75
N ARG A 302 -13.18 16.36 -5.47
CA ARG A 302 -14.18 15.94 -6.47
C ARG A 302 -15.02 14.76 -5.99
N GLN A 303 -14.36 13.75 -5.43
CA GLN A 303 -15.01 12.55 -4.94
C GLN A 303 -14.86 12.44 -3.43
N THR A 304 -15.80 11.76 -2.79
CA THR A 304 -15.79 11.56 -1.33
C THR A 304 -15.87 10.07 -1.00
N ALA A 305 -14.99 9.63 -0.12
CA ALA A 305 -15.01 8.32 0.50
C ALA A 305 -15.61 8.42 1.91
N THR A 306 -16.52 7.51 2.24
CA THR A 306 -17.09 7.41 3.59
C THR A 306 -16.12 6.71 4.52
N CYS A 307 -16.01 7.18 5.76
CA CYS A 307 -15.08 6.62 6.75
C CYS A 307 -15.79 6.14 8.01
N THR A 308 -15.37 4.97 8.51
CA THR A 308 -15.80 4.39 9.79
C THR A 308 -14.69 4.57 10.83
N VAL A 309 -15.03 5.09 12.01
CA VAL A 309 -14.08 5.26 13.11
C VAL A 309 -13.83 3.92 13.79
N LEU A 310 -12.60 3.41 13.75
CA LEU A 310 -12.24 2.15 14.43
C LEU A 310 -11.95 2.42 15.91
N ASN A 311 -11.11 3.42 16.17
CA ASN A 311 -10.77 3.91 17.50
C ASN A 311 -10.49 5.43 17.42
N PRO A 312 -10.25 6.13 18.54
CA PRO A 312 -9.98 7.58 18.54
C PRO A 312 -8.76 8.04 17.72
N ALA A 313 -7.91 7.13 17.23
CA ALA A 313 -6.72 7.45 16.44
C ALA A 313 -6.81 7.03 14.96
N ILE A 314 -7.61 6.02 14.62
CA ILE A 314 -7.67 5.40 13.30
C ILE A 314 -9.10 5.41 12.74
N ALA A 315 -9.25 5.98 11.55
CA ALA A 315 -10.44 5.86 10.72
C ALA A 315 -10.15 4.98 9.50
N ARG A 316 -11.12 4.16 9.11
CA ARG A 316 -11.09 3.36 7.88
C ARG A 316 -12.00 3.97 6.83
N CYS A 317 -11.46 4.37 5.69
CA CYS A 317 -12.19 4.99 4.59
C CYS A 317 -12.37 4.01 3.43
N HIS A 318 -13.60 3.94 2.90
CA HIS A 318 -13.96 3.10 1.76
C HIS A 318 -13.81 3.90 0.47
N LEU A 319 -12.80 3.56 -0.34
CA LEU A 319 -12.49 4.32 -1.55
C LEU A 319 -13.52 4.04 -2.67
N PRO A 320 -14.06 5.09 -3.32
CA PRO A 320 -14.83 4.94 -4.55
C PRO A 320 -13.92 4.56 -5.72
N LYS A 321 -14.51 4.25 -6.87
CA LYS A 321 -13.76 4.05 -8.12
C LYS A 321 -13.21 5.40 -8.60
N ILE A 322 -11.90 5.45 -8.80
CA ILE A 322 -11.18 6.62 -9.27
C ILE A 322 -10.52 6.21 -10.58
N TYR A 323 -11.08 6.63 -11.72
CA TYR A 323 -10.56 6.25 -13.04
C TYR A 323 -9.37 7.11 -13.49
N ASP A 324 -8.63 7.67 -12.53
CA ASP A 324 -7.47 8.50 -12.77
C ASP A 324 -6.25 7.86 -12.12
N TRP A 325 -5.18 7.66 -12.89
CA TRP A 325 -3.89 7.22 -12.37
C TRP A 325 -3.13 8.38 -11.70
N GLY A 326 -2.27 8.03 -10.73
CA GLY A 326 -1.24 8.91 -10.20
C GLY A 326 -1.46 9.34 -8.76
N THR A 327 -0.62 10.27 -8.30
CA THR A 327 -0.69 10.80 -6.94
C THR A 327 -1.86 11.77 -6.83
N LYS A 328 -2.80 11.46 -5.95
CA LYS A 328 -3.98 12.26 -5.66
C LYS A 328 -3.88 12.85 -4.27
N THR A 329 -4.12 14.14 -4.16
CA THR A 329 -4.22 14.83 -2.87
C THR A 329 -5.56 14.50 -2.23
N VAL A 330 -5.54 14.07 -0.97
CA VAL A 330 -6.73 13.75 -0.20
C VAL A 330 -6.87 14.66 1.01
N TYR A 331 -8.12 14.97 1.36
CA TYR A 331 -8.49 15.86 2.44
C TYR A 331 -9.40 15.13 3.42
N PHE A 332 -8.99 15.01 4.68
CA PHE A 332 -9.77 14.35 5.71
C PHE A 332 -10.33 15.35 6.71
N GLN A 333 -11.64 15.31 6.92
CA GLN A 333 -12.37 16.24 7.77
C GLN A 333 -13.71 15.66 8.27
N PRO A 334 -14.28 16.19 9.37
CA PRO A 334 -15.66 15.89 9.74
C PRO A 334 -16.64 16.36 8.66
N GLN A 335 -17.71 15.60 8.44
CA GLN A 335 -18.74 15.95 7.46
C GLN A 335 -19.58 17.16 7.89
N SER A 336 -19.74 17.38 9.19
CA SER A 336 -20.50 18.49 9.78
C SER A 336 -19.77 19.83 9.79
N GLY A 337 -18.47 19.84 9.45
CA GLY A 337 -17.68 21.06 9.33
C GLY A 337 -18.09 21.83 8.08
N GLY A 338 -18.77 22.97 8.25
CA GLY A 338 -18.87 23.97 7.18
C GLY A 338 -17.47 24.36 6.68
N ALA A 339 -17.38 24.86 5.45
CA ALA A 339 -16.14 25.11 4.71
C ALA A 339 -15.05 25.99 5.39
N ASN A 340 -15.29 26.49 6.61
CA ASN A 340 -14.45 27.49 7.28
C ASN A 340 -13.93 27.13 8.69
N ASP A 341 -14.41 26.08 9.38
CA ASP A 341 -14.08 25.91 10.81
C ASP A 341 -12.98 24.87 11.14
N GLU A 342 -12.72 23.89 10.27
CA GLU A 342 -11.59 22.97 10.42
C GLU A 342 -10.83 22.84 9.11
N LYS A 343 -9.56 23.30 9.06
CA LYS A 343 -8.73 23.04 7.88
C LYS A 343 -8.49 21.54 7.79
N ALA A 344 -8.97 20.93 6.71
CA ALA A 344 -8.81 19.51 6.44
C ALA A 344 -7.35 19.08 6.58
N PHE A 345 -7.15 17.88 7.12
CA PHE A 345 -5.85 17.23 7.06
C PHE A 345 -5.56 16.84 5.63
N VAL A 346 -4.32 17.01 5.19
CA VAL A 346 -3.90 16.72 3.82
C VAL A 346 -2.99 15.50 3.80
N GLY A 347 -3.26 14.60 2.86
CA GLY A 347 -2.45 13.43 2.58
C GLY A 347 -2.37 13.17 1.08
N TYR A 348 -1.62 12.13 0.72
CA TYR A 348 -1.44 11.71 -0.68
C TYR A 348 -1.65 10.21 -0.81
N ILE A 349 -2.39 9.82 -1.84
CA ILE A 349 -2.63 8.42 -2.20
C ILE A 349 -2.22 8.25 -3.66
N TYR A 350 -1.52 7.15 -3.98
CA TYR A 350 -1.12 6.81 -5.33
C TYR A 350 -2.07 5.77 -5.92
N PHE A 351 -2.85 6.16 -6.92
CA PHE A 351 -3.81 5.28 -7.60
C PHE A 351 -3.13 4.57 -8.77
N VAL A 352 -3.26 3.23 -8.81
CA VAL A 352 -2.62 2.35 -9.80
C VAL A 352 -3.63 1.44 -10.52
N PRO A 353 -3.43 1.09 -11.80
CA PRO A 353 -4.16 0.02 -12.46
C PRO A 353 -4.13 -1.30 -11.67
N PRO A 354 -5.14 -2.17 -11.81
CA PRO A 354 -5.18 -3.48 -11.13
C PRO A 354 -3.95 -4.36 -11.38
N THR A 355 -3.29 -4.17 -12.52
CA THR A 355 -2.07 -4.91 -12.88
C THR A 355 -0.82 -4.47 -12.11
N LEU A 356 -0.83 -3.28 -11.50
CA LEU A 356 0.29 -2.73 -10.74
C LEU A 356 0.02 -2.68 -9.23
N ASP A 357 -1.19 -3.03 -8.80
CA ASP A 357 -1.56 -3.06 -7.39
C ASP A 357 -0.73 -4.10 -6.61
N PRO A 358 0.11 -3.67 -5.63
CA PRO A 358 0.91 -4.58 -4.83
C PRO A 358 0.09 -5.39 -3.81
N MET A 359 -1.15 -4.98 -3.52
CA MET A 359 -2.06 -5.65 -2.60
C MET A 359 -3.15 -6.47 -3.30
N ARG A 360 -3.02 -6.67 -4.62
CA ARG A 360 -3.97 -7.45 -5.43
C ARG A 360 -4.13 -8.88 -4.91
N LEU A 361 -5.28 -9.47 -5.25
CA LEU A 361 -5.50 -10.91 -5.12
C LEU A 361 -4.59 -11.66 -6.09
N ASP A 362 -3.73 -12.53 -5.58
CA ASP A 362 -2.81 -13.31 -6.41
C ASP A 362 -3.50 -14.59 -6.89
N ILE A 363 -3.42 -14.82 -8.19
CA ILE A 363 -4.13 -15.88 -8.94
C ILE A 363 -3.14 -16.81 -9.65
N GLY A 364 -1.87 -16.78 -9.22
CA GLY A 364 -0.77 -17.51 -9.83
C GLY A 364 -0.34 -16.92 -11.16
N ASN A 365 0.12 -17.79 -12.06
CA ASN A 365 0.61 -17.37 -13.37
C ASN A 365 -0.55 -16.85 -14.24
N ILE A 366 -0.52 -15.54 -14.50
CA ILE A 366 -1.55 -14.83 -15.26
C ILE A 366 -1.73 -15.43 -16.67
N TYR A 367 -0.65 -15.88 -17.32
CA TYR A 367 -0.71 -16.43 -18.68
C TYR A 367 -1.56 -17.68 -18.83
N ASP A 368 -1.61 -18.51 -17.79
CA ASP A 368 -2.36 -19.75 -17.84
C ASP A 368 -3.88 -19.48 -17.95
N TRP A 369 -4.35 -18.31 -17.49
CA TRP A 369 -5.74 -17.86 -17.63
C TRP A 369 -6.13 -17.44 -19.06
N PHE A 370 -5.16 -17.30 -19.97
CA PHE A 370 -5.41 -16.91 -21.37
C PHE A 370 -5.34 -18.08 -22.35
N LYS A 371 -4.86 -19.25 -21.92
CA LYS A 371 -4.80 -20.46 -22.75
C LYS A 371 -6.18 -21.10 -22.90
N ASN A 372 -6.44 -21.69 -24.06
CA ASN A 372 -7.65 -22.46 -24.34
C ASN A 372 -7.28 -23.90 -24.76
N PRO A 373 -7.60 -24.93 -23.95
CA PRO A 373 -8.20 -24.83 -22.62
C PRO A 373 -7.21 -24.27 -21.59
N VAL A 374 -7.74 -23.77 -20.47
CA VAL A 374 -6.92 -23.40 -19.32
C VAL A 374 -6.17 -24.66 -18.85
N PRO A 375 -4.84 -24.60 -18.65
CA PRO A 375 -4.01 -25.81 -18.55
C PRO A 375 -4.25 -26.62 -17.27
N TYR A 376 -4.80 -25.98 -16.24
CA TYR A 376 -5.08 -26.63 -14.97
C TYR A 376 -6.57 -26.46 -14.61
N PRO A 377 -7.25 -27.54 -14.20
CA PRO A 377 -8.62 -27.44 -13.70
C PRO A 377 -8.69 -26.69 -12.36
N VAL A 378 -7.56 -26.62 -11.65
CA VAL A 378 -7.45 -26.03 -10.33
C VAL A 378 -6.36 -24.96 -10.34
N MET A 379 -6.78 -23.71 -10.13
CA MET A 379 -5.89 -22.55 -10.11
C MET A 379 -5.58 -22.11 -8.67
N PRO A 380 -4.36 -21.62 -8.39
CA PRO A 380 -4.00 -21.13 -7.06
C PRO A 380 -4.62 -19.77 -6.77
N LEU A 381 -4.93 -19.52 -5.50
CA LEU A 381 -5.44 -18.26 -5.00
C LEU A 381 -4.71 -17.90 -3.71
N ILE A 382 -4.13 -16.70 -3.63
CA ILE A 382 -3.32 -16.30 -2.48
C ILE A 382 -3.70 -14.89 -2.02
N TRP A 383 -3.91 -14.73 -0.72
CA TRP A 383 -4.15 -13.43 -0.08
C TRP A 383 -3.60 -13.39 1.34
N TYR A 384 -3.52 -12.20 1.93
CA TYR A 384 -3.21 -12.04 3.35
C TYR A 384 -4.49 -11.83 4.16
N PRO A 385 -4.83 -12.73 5.10
CA PRO A 385 -6.03 -12.62 5.93
C PRO A 385 -6.21 -11.30 6.67
N ARG A 386 -5.10 -10.64 7.07
CA ARG A 386 -5.13 -9.33 7.73
C ARG A 386 -5.78 -8.21 6.92
N ASN A 387 -5.94 -8.37 5.60
CA ASN A 387 -6.56 -7.37 4.73
C ASN A 387 -8.10 -7.36 4.84
N PHE A 388 -8.70 -8.34 5.52
CA PHE A 388 -10.14 -8.46 5.69
C PHE A 388 -10.52 -8.35 7.16
N THR A 389 -11.43 -7.44 7.48
CA THR A 389 -11.98 -7.27 8.82
C THR A 389 -13.48 -7.42 8.81
N ASN A 390 -14.03 -7.92 9.90
CA ASN A 390 -15.46 -8.09 10.07
C ASN A 390 -16.16 -6.71 10.11
N PRO A 391 -17.02 -6.40 9.12
CA PRO A 391 -17.69 -5.10 9.05
C PRO A 391 -18.68 -4.88 10.21
N ASP A 392 -19.25 -5.95 10.77
CA ASP A 392 -20.25 -5.86 11.85
C ASP A 392 -19.60 -5.56 13.22
N LEU A 393 -18.31 -5.91 13.40
CA LEU A 393 -17.63 -5.63 14.66
C LEU A 393 -17.44 -4.12 14.89
N ALA A 394 -17.28 -3.36 13.79
CA ALA A 394 -17.11 -1.91 13.83
C ALA A 394 -18.39 -1.16 14.22
N THR A 395 -19.57 -1.74 13.98
CA THR A 395 -20.85 -1.11 14.27
C THR A 395 -21.36 -1.40 15.68
N HIS A 396 -20.97 -2.54 16.29
CA HIS A 396 -21.54 -3.00 17.56
C HIS A 396 -20.70 -2.73 18.81
N MET A 397 -19.37 -2.56 18.70
CA MET A 397 -18.50 -2.37 19.87
C MET A 397 -18.11 -0.91 20.07
N GLU A 398 -18.21 -0.37 21.29
CA GLU A 398 -17.78 1.01 21.65
C GLU A 398 -16.30 1.28 21.37
N THR A 399 -15.43 0.25 21.45
CA THR A 399 -14.03 0.30 21.03
C THR A 399 -13.65 -1.00 20.32
N VAL A 400 -13.20 -0.91 19.07
CA VAL A 400 -12.67 -2.07 18.35
C VAL A 400 -11.18 -2.15 18.62
N ARG A 401 -10.71 -3.30 19.11
CA ARG A 401 -9.28 -3.60 19.21
C ARG A 401 -8.80 -4.23 17.92
N ILE A 402 -7.98 -3.51 17.17
CA ILE A 402 -7.38 -3.97 15.90
C ILE A 402 -6.45 -5.18 16.14
N SER A 403 -5.93 -5.31 17.36
CA SER A 403 -5.09 -6.42 17.79
C SER A 403 -5.86 -7.73 18.05
N ASP A 404 -7.20 -7.72 18.09
CA ASP A 404 -8.02 -8.90 18.36
C ASP A 404 -8.20 -9.78 17.10
N ASP A 405 -7.88 -11.06 17.23
CA ASP A 405 -8.02 -12.07 16.18
C ASP A 405 -9.49 -12.26 15.76
N ALA A 406 -10.46 -11.98 16.64
CA ALA A 406 -11.88 -12.05 16.31
C ALA A 406 -12.28 -11.06 15.19
N MET A 407 -11.58 -9.92 15.09
CA MET A 407 -11.82 -8.91 14.05
C MET A 407 -11.55 -9.46 12.64
N TYR A 408 -10.63 -10.42 12.51
CA TYR A 408 -10.24 -11.00 11.23
C TYR A 408 -11.05 -12.27 10.87
N SER A 409 -11.95 -12.71 11.75
CA SER A 409 -12.87 -13.81 11.48
C SER A 409 -13.98 -13.36 10.53
N VAL A 410 -13.80 -13.60 9.24
CA VAL A 410 -14.70 -13.16 8.16
C VAL A 410 -14.95 -14.30 7.17
N GLN A 411 -16.18 -14.43 6.69
CA GLN A 411 -16.48 -15.26 5.52
C GLN A 411 -16.32 -14.43 4.24
N LEU A 412 -15.58 -14.97 3.28
CA LEU A 412 -15.22 -14.29 2.04
C LEU A 412 -15.85 -15.01 0.85
N GLY A 413 -16.48 -14.26 -0.04
CA GLY A 413 -16.93 -14.75 -1.34
C GLY A 413 -15.92 -14.37 -2.43
N LEU A 414 -15.61 -15.33 -3.30
CA LEU A 414 -14.83 -15.09 -4.51
C LEU A 414 -15.78 -14.88 -5.70
N TYR A 415 -15.79 -13.67 -6.23
CA TYR A 415 -16.69 -13.23 -7.30
C TYR A 415 -15.94 -13.03 -8.61
N VAL A 416 -16.62 -13.31 -9.72
CA VAL A 416 -16.17 -12.90 -11.07
C VAL A 416 -16.88 -11.62 -11.44
N ILE A 417 -16.10 -10.58 -11.76
CA ILE A 417 -16.62 -9.31 -12.28
C ILE A 417 -16.28 -9.22 -13.77
N GLY A 418 -17.29 -9.21 -14.62
CA GLY A 418 -17.15 -8.95 -16.05
C GLY A 418 -16.99 -7.46 -16.35
N TYR A 419 -16.14 -7.14 -17.32
CA TYR A 419 -15.96 -5.79 -17.83
C TYR A 419 -16.35 -5.69 -19.30
N ARG A 420 -17.07 -4.62 -19.65
CA ARG A 420 -17.36 -4.24 -21.04
C ARG A 420 -17.49 -2.72 -21.16
N GLU A 421 -17.28 -2.21 -22.36
CA GLU A 421 -17.47 -0.79 -22.70
C GLU A 421 -18.56 -0.67 -23.77
N TYR A 422 -19.47 0.29 -23.61
CA TYR A 422 -20.49 0.59 -24.63
C TYR A 422 -20.37 2.01 -25.11
N LYS A 423 -20.54 2.20 -26.43
CA LYS A 423 -20.67 3.53 -27.00
C LYS A 423 -22.00 4.13 -26.56
N ASP A 424 -21.94 5.24 -25.85
CA ASP A 424 -23.08 6.07 -25.52
C ASP A 424 -23.12 7.23 -26.53
N ASP A 425 -24.06 7.17 -27.46
CA ASP A 425 -24.22 8.16 -28.53
C ASP A 425 -24.67 9.55 -28.02
N GLY A 426 -25.28 9.61 -26.83
CA GLY A 426 -25.73 10.86 -26.22
C GLY A 426 -24.58 11.71 -25.70
N ILE A 427 -23.59 11.06 -25.07
CA ILE A 427 -22.36 11.70 -24.59
C ILE A 427 -21.19 11.57 -25.59
N LYS A 428 -21.36 10.78 -26.66
CA LYS A 428 -20.34 10.39 -27.65
C LYS A 428 -19.07 9.80 -27.00
N LYS A 429 -19.25 8.93 -25.99
CA LYS A 429 -18.16 8.34 -25.19
C LYS A 429 -18.40 6.86 -24.93
N PHE A 430 -17.34 6.11 -24.59
CA PHE A 430 -17.52 4.77 -24.04
C PHE A 430 -17.85 4.85 -22.55
N ARG A 431 -18.89 4.10 -22.14
CA ARG A 431 -19.27 3.94 -20.76
C ARG A 431 -18.77 2.58 -20.24
N PRO A 432 -17.93 2.53 -19.21
CA PRO A 432 -17.52 1.28 -18.60
C PRO A 432 -18.66 0.66 -17.80
N GLU A 433 -18.85 -0.64 -17.94
CA GLU A 433 -19.81 -1.43 -17.18
C GLU A 433 -19.11 -2.59 -16.47
N HIS A 434 -19.34 -2.68 -15.16
CA HIS A 434 -18.87 -3.76 -14.31
C HIS A 434 -20.07 -4.56 -13.83
N ARG A 435 -20.11 -5.85 -14.15
CA ARG A 435 -21.21 -6.74 -13.74
C ARG A 435 -20.68 -7.91 -12.94
N ILE A 436 -21.35 -8.23 -11.83
CA ILE A 436 -21.07 -9.44 -11.05
C ILE A 436 -21.70 -10.62 -11.81
N ILE A 437 -20.86 -11.54 -12.29
CA ILE A 437 -21.29 -12.68 -13.13
C ILE A 437 -21.71 -13.86 -12.26
N CYS A 438 -20.84 -14.25 -11.35
CA CYS A 438 -21.03 -15.41 -10.48
C CYS A 438 -20.15 -15.33 -9.23
N ARG A 439 -20.49 -16.14 -8.22
CA ARG A 439 -19.62 -16.50 -7.09
C ARG A 439 -19.08 -17.91 -7.33
N LEU A 440 -17.76 -18.04 -7.31
CA LEU A 440 -17.07 -19.30 -7.59
C LEU A 440 -16.99 -20.18 -6.35
N ALA A 441 -16.63 -19.57 -5.21
CA ALA A 441 -16.48 -20.27 -3.93
C ALA A 441 -16.59 -19.30 -2.76
N THR A 442 -16.85 -19.88 -1.58
CA THR A 442 -16.83 -19.20 -0.29
C THR A 442 -15.69 -19.75 0.57
N TYR A 443 -14.92 -18.86 1.18
CA TYR A 443 -13.78 -19.20 2.04
C TYR A 443 -13.96 -18.63 3.45
N SER A 444 -13.40 -19.31 4.44
CA SER A 444 -13.25 -18.77 5.78
C SER A 444 -11.85 -18.17 5.93
N ASN A 445 -11.80 -16.92 6.38
CA ASN A 445 -10.53 -16.22 6.61
C ASN A 445 -9.83 -16.82 7.83
N ARG A 446 -8.58 -17.29 7.67
CA ARG A 446 -7.79 -17.84 8.79
C ARG A 446 -7.33 -16.71 9.70
N ASN A 447 -7.97 -16.60 10.86
CA ASN A 447 -7.79 -15.48 11.78
C ASN A 447 -6.75 -15.74 12.89
N THR A 448 -5.98 -16.82 12.82
CA THR A 448 -4.94 -17.10 13.83
C THR A 448 -3.73 -16.19 13.62
N TYR A 449 -3.02 -15.88 14.71
CA TYR A 449 -1.83 -15.00 14.70
C TYR A 449 -0.80 -15.33 13.61
N GLU A 450 -0.58 -16.60 13.27
CA GLU A 450 0.37 -17.02 12.23
C GLU A 450 -0.01 -16.50 10.83
N TYR A 451 -1.29 -16.55 10.49
CA TYR A 451 -1.84 -16.11 9.18
C TYR A 451 -2.00 -14.59 9.08
N ARG A 452 -1.64 -13.85 10.14
CA ARG A 452 -1.41 -12.41 10.03
C ARG A 452 -0.19 -12.10 9.17
N TRP A 453 0.84 -12.95 9.27
CA TRP A 453 2.15 -12.76 8.65
C TRP A 453 2.36 -13.68 7.45
N LYS A 454 1.70 -14.84 7.43
CA LYS A 454 1.72 -15.77 6.30
C LYS A 454 0.50 -15.54 5.40
N PRO A 455 0.67 -15.64 4.08
CA PRO A 455 -0.48 -15.65 3.19
C PRO A 455 -1.32 -16.92 3.40
N GLN A 456 -2.63 -16.81 3.18
CA GLN A 456 -3.52 -17.95 3.03
C GLN A 456 -3.52 -18.34 1.55
N GLU A 457 -3.20 -19.61 1.30
CA GLU A 457 -3.18 -20.21 -0.02
C GLU A 457 -4.36 -21.17 -0.13
N GLU A 458 -5.23 -20.92 -1.11
CA GLU A 458 -6.34 -21.80 -1.46
C GLU A 458 -6.29 -22.14 -2.95
N ARG A 459 -7.19 -23.03 -3.36
CA ARG A 459 -7.27 -23.54 -4.73
C ARG A 459 -8.71 -23.47 -5.20
N ILE A 460 -8.91 -22.93 -6.40
CA ILE A 460 -10.22 -22.83 -7.04
C ILE A 460 -10.32 -23.81 -8.20
N ASN A 461 -11.41 -24.59 -8.23
CA ASN A 461 -11.82 -25.34 -9.40
C ASN A 461 -12.59 -24.44 -10.37
N ILE A 462 -12.02 -24.17 -11.55
CA ILE A 462 -12.59 -23.24 -12.55
C ILE A 462 -13.84 -23.79 -13.25
N TYR A 463 -14.12 -25.08 -13.09
CA TYR A 463 -15.29 -25.74 -13.67
C TYR A 463 -16.51 -25.69 -12.74
N GLN A 464 -16.32 -25.30 -11.48
CA GLN A 464 -17.40 -25.25 -10.50
C GLN A 464 -17.77 -23.81 -10.19
N VAL A 465 -19.07 -23.53 -10.27
CA VAL A 465 -19.64 -22.24 -9.88
C VAL A 465 -20.62 -22.49 -8.76
N GLU A 466 -20.35 -21.90 -7.60
CA GLU A 466 -21.22 -22.00 -6.43
C GLU A 466 -22.57 -21.32 -6.67
N GLN A 467 -22.55 -20.11 -7.25
CA GLN A 467 -23.77 -19.35 -7.50
C GLN A 467 -23.66 -18.47 -8.76
N TRP A 468 -24.68 -18.51 -9.61
CA TRP A 468 -24.81 -17.62 -10.77
C TRP A 468 -25.69 -16.40 -10.43
N TYR A 469 -25.30 -15.22 -10.94
CA TYR A 469 -26.10 -13.98 -10.87
C TYR A 469 -26.58 -13.52 -12.26
N MET A 470 -26.46 -14.40 -13.25
CA MET A 470 -27.00 -14.25 -14.60
C MET A 470 -28.05 -15.32 -14.82
N ASP A 471 -29.17 -14.93 -15.42
CA ASP A 471 -30.22 -15.86 -15.79
C ASP A 471 -29.75 -16.80 -16.92
N GLU A 472 -30.44 -17.92 -17.13
CA GLU A 472 -30.08 -18.91 -18.14
C GLU A 472 -29.94 -18.34 -19.55
N TRP A 473 -30.85 -17.46 -19.95
CA TRP A 473 -30.77 -16.78 -21.24
C TRP A 473 -29.52 -15.88 -21.35
N GLN A 474 -29.20 -15.14 -20.29
CA GLN A 474 -28.03 -14.26 -20.28
C GLN A 474 -26.73 -15.06 -20.28
N ARG A 475 -26.66 -16.18 -19.58
CA ARG A 475 -25.49 -17.08 -19.61
C ARG A 475 -25.22 -17.61 -21.01
N THR A 476 -26.27 -17.87 -21.77
CA THR A 476 -26.18 -18.46 -23.12
C THR A 476 -25.96 -17.42 -24.22
N HIS A 477 -26.44 -16.18 -24.06
CA HIS A 477 -26.44 -15.15 -25.11
C HIS A 477 -25.63 -13.88 -24.77
N GLU A 478 -25.37 -13.59 -23.50
CA GLU A 478 -24.65 -12.38 -23.08
C GLU A 478 -23.27 -12.65 -22.50
N LEU A 479 -23.02 -13.83 -21.92
CA LEU A 479 -21.79 -14.11 -21.18
C LEU A 479 -20.52 -13.97 -22.04
N TYR A 480 -20.57 -14.41 -23.29
CA TYR A 480 -19.45 -14.29 -24.23
C TYR A 480 -19.12 -12.85 -24.62
N ASN A 481 -20.05 -11.89 -24.42
CA ASN A 481 -19.77 -10.47 -24.66
C ASN A 481 -18.77 -9.91 -23.62
N TYR A 482 -18.66 -10.54 -22.44
CA TYR A 482 -17.64 -10.19 -21.46
C TYR A 482 -16.31 -10.85 -21.84
N ARG A 483 -15.51 -10.14 -22.66
CA ARG A 483 -14.21 -10.63 -23.17
C ARG A 483 -13.22 -10.93 -22.04
N PHE A 484 -13.20 -10.05 -21.04
CA PHE A 484 -12.35 -10.17 -19.87
C PHE A 484 -13.06 -9.62 -18.63
N GLY A 485 -12.44 -9.89 -17.48
CA GLY A 485 -12.92 -9.46 -16.18
C GLY A 485 -11.81 -9.59 -15.15
N TYR A 486 -12.19 -9.63 -13.89
CA TYR A 486 -11.27 -9.86 -12.79
C TYR A 486 -11.98 -10.58 -11.65
N LEU A 487 -11.19 -11.26 -10.81
CA LEU A 487 -11.67 -11.86 -9.59
C LEU A 487 -11.70 -10.81 -8.48
N LYS A 488 -12.76 -10.83 -7.67
CA LYS A 488 -12.88 -10.01 -6.47
C LYS A 488 -13.15 -10.90 -5.27
N LEU A 489 -12.28 -10.85 -4.28
CA LEU A 489 -12.46 -11.51 -2.99
C LEU A 489 -13.00 -10.46 -2.00
N ALA A 490 -14.22 -10.66 -1.49
CA ALA A 490 -14.88 -9.69 -0.63
C ALA A 490 -15.64 -10.36 0.53
N PRO A 491 -15.79 -9.68 1.69
CA PRO A 491 -16.62 -10.17 2.79
C PRO A 491 -18.07 -10.40 2.38
N LEU A 492 -18.65 -11.51 2.84
CA LEU A 492 -20.08 -11.78 2.73
C LEU A 492 -20.84 -10.96 3.77
N LYS A 493 -21.95 -10.34 3.37
CA LYS A 493 -22.89 -9.75 4.32
C LYS A 493 -23.87 -10.83 4.81
N PRO A 494 -24.05 -11.01 6.14
CA PRO A 494 -25.16 -11.79 6.64
C PRO A 494 -26.45 -11.06 6.20
N ASN A 495 -27.30 -11.72 5.41
CA ASN A 495 -28.58 -11.21 4.87
C ASN A 495 -28.50 -10.35 3.60
N GLN A 496 -27.44 -10.40 2.79
CA GLN A 496 -27.55 -9.85 1.44
C GLN A 496 -28.59 -10.64 0.66
N ASN A 497 -29.47 -9.97 -0.10
CA ASN A 497 -30.31 -10.65 -1.08
C ASN A 497 -29.40 -11.42 -2.05
N GLU A 498 -29.24 -12.72 -1.78
CA GLU A 498 -28.33 -13.59 -2.52
C GLU A 498 -28.71 -13.66 -3.99
N LEU A 499 -29.93 -13.29 -4.36
CA LEU A 499 -30.40 -13.39 -5.74
C LEU A 499 -29.94 -12.25 -6.64
N ASN A 500 -29.57 -11.07 -6.11
CA ASN A 500 -29.12 -9.93 -6.91
C ASN A 500 -28.19 -8.99 -6.11
N PRO A 501 -26.90 -9.32 -5.93
CA PRO A 501 -25.95 -8.42 -5.30
C PRO A 501 -25.67 -7.25 -6.24
N THR A 502 -26.24 -6.08 -5.99
CA THR A 502 -25.95 -4.86 -6.77
C THR A 502 -24.62 -4.21 -6.36
N PHE A 503 -24.18 -4.44 -5.12
CA PHE A 503 -22.93 -3.89 -4.58
C PHE A 503 -22.23 -4.91 -3.68
N LEU A 504 -20.94 -5.11 -3.90
CA LEU A 504 -20.07 -5.92 -3.04
C LEU A 504 -19.34 -5.03 -2.03
N LEU A 505 -19.04 -5.56 -0.85
CA LEU A 505 -18.19 -4.90 0.12
C LEU A 505 -16.78 -4.65 -0.44
N SER A 506 -16.03 -3.78 0.23
CA SER A 506 -14.64 -3.54 -0.10
C SER A 506 -13.82 -4.82 0.07
N GLY A 507 -12.89 -5.08 -0.85
CA GLY A 507 -12.12 -6.32 -0.88
C GLY A 507 -10.87 -6.21 -1.76
N LEU A 508 -10.30 -7.36 -2.11
CA LEU A 508 -9.13 -7.45 -2.98
C LEU A 508 -9.56 -7.83 -4.39
N VAL A 509 -8.90 -7.24 -5.39
CA VAL A 509 -9.16 -7.46 -6.81
C VAL A 509 -7.92 -8.08 -7.45
N SER A 510 -8.10 -9.03 -8.39
CA SER A 510 -7.01 -9.63 -9.15
C SER A 510 -6.59 -8.76 -10.34
N ALA A 511 -5.49 -9.13 -11.00
CA ALA A 511 -5.22 -8.65 -12.35
C ALA A 511 -6.36 -9.05 -13.31
N PRO A 512 -6.58 -8.29 -14.40
CA PRO A 512 -7.56 -8.65 -15.42
C PRO A 512 -7.21 -9.99 -16.08
N ILE A 513 -8.21 -10.84 -16.29
CA ILE A 513 -8.10 -12.17 -16.90
C ILE A 513 -9.18 -12.38 -17.96
N SER A 514 -8.92 -13.26 -18.91
CA SER A 514 -9.94 -13.73 -19.84
C SER A 514 -11.07 -14.45 -19.10
N LEU A 515 -12.30 -14.31 -19.60
CA LEU A 515 -13.47 -15.03 -19.08
C LEU A 515 -13.93 -16.16 -20.00
N HIS A 516 -13.14 -16.53 -21.03
CA HIS A 516 -13.50 -17.58 -21.97
C HIS A 516 -13.76 -18.94 -21.31
N TRP A 517 -13.13 -19.19 -20.15
CA TRP A 517 -13.34 -20.39 -19.37
C TRP A 517 -14.70 -20.45 -18.66
N LEU A 518 -15.48 -19.37 -18.67
CA LEU A 518 -16.87 -19.38 -18.20
C LEU A 518 -17.88 -19.54 -19.33
N TRP A 519 -17.46 -19.40 -20.60
CA TRP A 519 -18.39 -19.45 -21.73
C TRP A 519 -18.97 -20.87 -21.85
N THR A 520 -20.26 -21.00 -21.57
CA THR A 520 -20.97 -22.29 -21.54
C THR A 520 -21.57 -22.61 -22.91
N THR A 521 -21.40 -23.85 -23.36
CA THR A 521 -22.17 -24.41 -24.49
C THR A 521 -23.53 -24.89 -24.01
N ASN A 522 -24.60 -24.56 -24.74
CA ASN A 522 -25.93 -25.16 -24.56
C ASN A 522 -25.87 -26.67 -24.93
N ASN A 523 -25.48 -27.52 -23.98
CA ASN A 523 -25.82 -28.94 -24.04
C ASN A 523 -26.61 -29.30 -22.79
N PRO A 524 -27.86 -29.77 -22.89
CA PRO A 524 -28.70 -30.14 -21.75
C PRO A 524 -28.12 -31.24 -20.84
N GLU A 525 -27.01 -31.89 -21.21
CA GLU A 525 -26.25 -32.80 -20.34
C GLU A 525 -25.32 -32.07 -19.33
N PHE A 526 -25.06 -30.77 -19.50
CA PHE A 526 -24.29 -29.93 -18.58
C PHE A 526 -25.07 -29.44 -17.34
N SER A 527 -26.27 -30.00 -17.09
CA SER A 527 -26.99 -29.80 -15.83
C SER A 527 -26.29 -30.42 -14.61
N THR A 528 -25.23 -31.20 -14.84
CA THR A 528 -24.45 -31.85 -13.80
C THR A 528 -23.12 -31.13 -13.56
N THR A 529 -22.74 -30.98 -12.29
CA THR A 529 -21.55 -30.27 -11.79
C THR A 529 -20.21 -31.00 -12.05
N THR A 530 -20.19 -31.92 -13.03
CA THR A 530 -19.08 -32.83 -13.32
C THR A 530 -18.90 -32.99 -14.84
N PHE A 531 -17.72 -32.65 -15.36
CA PHE A 531 -17.41 -32.59 -16.79
C PHE A 531 -16.68 -33.86 -17.27
N SER A 532 -16.97 -34.33 -18.49
CA SER A 532 -16.32 -35.49 -19.16
C SER A 532 -15.29 -35.06 -20.24
N GLN A 533 -14.46 -35.98 -20.75
CA GLN A 533 -13.45 -35.67 -21.80
C GLN A 533 -14.05 -35.24 -23.16
N GLY A 534 -15.25 -35.70 -23.51
CA GLY A 534 -15.93 -35.26 -24.73
C GLY A 534 -16.33 -33.78 -24.67
N ASP A 535 -16.66 -33.31 -23.47
CA ASP A 535 -17.11 -31.95 -23.20
C ASP A 535 -16.00 -30.90 -23.34
N GLU A 536 -14.76 -31.30 -23.05
CA GLU A 536 -13.60 -30.42 -23.17
C GLU A 536 -13.34 -30.03 -24.62
N THR A 537 -13.38 -31.00 -25.54
CA THR A 537 -13.17 -30.74 -26.98
C THR A 537 -14.26 -29.85 -27.58
N ALA A 538 -15.54 -30.11 -27.24
CA ALA A 538 -16.66 -29.30 -27.69
C ALA A 538 -16.57 -27.85 -27.18
N ARG A 539 -16.13 -27.67 -25.93
CA ARG A 539 -15.92 -26.35 -25.34
C ARG A 539 -14.77 -25.60 -25.99
N VAL A 540 -13.65 -26.27 -26.26
CA VAL A 540 -12.50 -25.65 -26.95
C VAL A 540 -12.92 -25.14 -28.32
N GLU A 541 -13.67 -25.94 -29.09
CA GLU A 541 -14.16 -25.53 -30.41
C GLU A 541 -15.21 -24.42 -30.33
N PHE A 542 -16.09 -24.45 -29.32
CA PHE A 542 -17.05 -23.36 -29.09
C PHE A 542 -16.35 -22.04 -28.74
N VAL A 543 -15.37 -22.07 -27.85
CA VAL A 543 -14.57 -20.89 -27.50
C VAL A 543 -13.87 -20.36 -28.74
N LYS A 544 -13.31 -21.24 -29.58
CA LYS A 544 -12.65 -20.86 -30.84
C LYS A 544 -13.63 -20.21 -31.83
N GLN A 545 -14.83 -20.76 -32.00
CA GLN A 545 -15.85 -20.18 -32.86
C GLN A 545 -16.30 -18.80 -32.34
N LYS A 546 -16.57 -18.68 -31.04
CA LYS A 546 -16.99 -17.40 -30.44
C LYS A 546 -15.89 -16.35 -30.47
N ALA A 547 -14.65 -16.77 -30.21
CA ALA A 547 -13.49 -15.89 -30.37
C ALA A 547 -13.39 -15.40 -31.83
N LEU A 548 -13.54 -16.26 -32.83
CA LEU A 548 -13.54 -15.86 -34.25
C LEU A 548 -14.62 -14.82 -34.56
N GLU A 549 -15.87 -15.06 -34.14
CA GLU A 549 -16.97 -14.09 -34.31
C GLU A 549 -16.62 -12.74 -33.67
N MET A 550 -16.09 -12.75 -32.45
CA MET A 550 -15.65 -11.54 -31.76
C MET A 550 -14.47 -10.84 -32.44
N CYS A 551 -13.58 -11.59 -33.07
CA CYS A 551 -12.44 -11.04 -33.80
C CYS A 551 -12.88 -10.35 -35.09
N HIS A 552 -13.90 -10.88 -35.76
CA HIS A 552 -14.55 -10.19 -36.87
C HIS A 552 -15.20 -8.89 -36.40
N ASP A 553 -15.99 -8.92 -35.33
CA ASP A 553 -16.62 -7.72 -34.77
C ASP A 553 -15.58 -6.66 -34.36
N TRP A 554 -14.48 -7.10 -33.70
CA TRP A 554 -13.39 -6.22 -33.31
C TRP A 554 -12.64 -5.64 -34.50
N TYR A 555 -12.41 -6.43 -35.56
CA TYR A 555 -11.78 -5.95 -36.79
C TYR A 555 -12.66 -4.94 -37.52
N ASP A 556 -13.97 -5.17 -37.57
CA ASP A 556 -14.94 -4.26 -38.18
C ASP A 556 -15.04 -2.95 -37.37
N GLU A 557 -15.00 -3.03 -36.03
CA GLU A 557 -14.92 -1.87 -35.15
C GLU A 557 -13.61 -1.09 -35.35
N ASP A 558 -12.47 -1.78 -35.45
CA ASP A 558 -11.14 -1.19 -35.67
C ASP A 558 -11.06 -0.46 -37.01
N GLY A 559 -11.58 -1.07 -38.08
CA GLY A 559 -11.64 -0.47 -39.41
C GLY A 559 -12.51 0.80 -39.50
N ALA A 560 -13.41 1.01 -38.53
CA ALA A 560 -14.24 2.21 -38.45
C ALA A 560 -13.59 3.37 -37.67
N GLN A 561 -12.51 3.11 -36.91
CA GLN A 561 -11.82 4.14 -36.13
C GLN A 561 -10.82 4.94 -36.99
N TRP A 562 -10.39 6.09 -36.47
CA TRP A 562 -9.30 6.85 -37.09
C TRP A 562 -8.01 6.04 -37.01
N ASN A 563 -7.22 6.02 -38.08
CA ASN A 563 -5.97 5.25 -38.14
C ASN A 563 -4.96 5.78 -37.10
N PHE A 564 -4.96 5.16 -35.93
CA PHE A 564 -4.10 5.54 -34.80
C PHE A 564 -2.63 5.20 -35.07
N ILE A 565 -2.37 4.12 -35.81
CA ILE A 565 -1.01 3.70 -36.20
C ILE A 565 -0.29 4.85 -36.90
N ARG A 566 -0.99 5.55 -37.81
CA ARG A 566 -0.45 6.72 -38.51
C ARG A 566 0.12 7.74 -37.53
N ASP A 567 -0.62 8.10 -36.49
CA ASP A 567 -0.19 9.11 -35.52
C ASP A 567 0.88 8.57 -34.56
N THR A 568 0.81 7.29 -34.19
CA THR A 568 1.80 6.66 -33.31
C THR A 568 3.18 6.51 -33.96
N GLU A 569 3.22 6.15 -35.25
CA GLU A 569 4.48 5.94 -35.97
C GLU A 569 5.09 7.25 -36.50
N THR A 570 4.29 8.28 -36.81
CA THR A 570 4.84 9.57 -37.27
C THR A 570 5.38 10.44 -36.15
N ASN A 571 4.75 10.41 -34.97
CA ASN A 571 5.04 11.36 -33.88
C ASN A 571 5.76 10.72 -32.69
N SER A 572 5.65 9.40 -32.50
CA SER A 572 6.26 8.68 -31.38
C SER A 572 6.72 7.28 -31.78
N SER A 573 7.38 7.17 -32.94
CA SER A 573 7.98 5.92 -33.41
C SER A 573 8.97 5.36 -32.40
N CYS A 574 8.97 4.04 -32.28
CA CYS A 574 9.88 3.35 -31.39
C CYS A 574 11.34 3.55 -31.83
N PRO A 575 12.24 3.94 -30.92
CA PRO A 575 13.66 3.98 -31.22
C PRO A 575 14.18 2.60 -31.61
N CYS A 576 15.07 2.51 -32.59
CA CYS A 576 15.53 1.21 -33.11
C CYS A 576 16.39 0.42 -32.11
N ILE A 577 17.05 1.12 -31.18
CA ILE A 577 17.90 0.52 -30.15
C ILE A 577 17.50 1.02 -28.75
N GLU A 578 17.62 0.14 -27.77
CA GLU A 578 17.22 0.39 -26.38
C GLU A 578 17.90 1.65 -25.80
N ARG A 579 19.19 1.84 -26.10
CA ARG A 579 19.97 2.99 -25.62
C ARG A 579 19.40 4.34 -26.07
N GLN A 580 18.72 4.38 -27.22
CA GLN A 580 18.03 5.59 -27.69
C GLN A 580 16.77 5.85 -26.87
N ALA A 581 15.96 4.81 -26.60
CA ALA A 581 14.78 4.94 -25.74
C ALA A 581 15.16 5.36 -24.30
N MET A 582 16.26 4.82 -23.77
CA MET A 582 16.78 5.20 -22.45
C MET A 582 17.24 6.67 -22.39
N ALA A 583 17.78 7.21 -23.48
CA ALA A 583 18.20 8.61 -23.55
C ALA A 583 17.02 9.57 -23.77
N ASP A 584 15.90 9.08 -24.31
CA ASP A 584 14.72 9.85 -24.68
C ASP A 584 13.61 9.81 -23.61
N LEU A 585 13.99 10.11 -22.37
CA LEU A 585 13.10 10.07 -21.19
C LEU A 585 11.91 11.04 -21.28
N GLY A 586 11.94 12.00 -22.21
CA GLY A 586 10.85 12.94 -22.44
C GLY A 586 9.68 12.35 -23.21
N ARG A 587 9.95 11.45 -24.18
CA ARG A 587 8.91 10.78 -24.97
C ARG A 587 8.65 9.36 -24.50
N PHE A 588 9.67 8.67 -24.02
CA PHE A 588 9.57 7.28 -23.59
C PHE A 588 9.93 7.16 -22.12
N MET A 589 9.17 6.37 -21.39
CA MET A 589 9.49 5.97 -20.04
C MET A 589 9.60 4.45 -19.96
N PRO A 590 10.40 3.90 -19.02
CA PRO A 590 10.49 2.46 -18.87
C PRO A 590 9.12 1.88 -18.50
N HIS A 591 8.72 0.80 -19.19
CA HIS A 591 7.40 0.21 -19.02
C HIS A 591 7.32 -0.50 -17.66
N PRO A 592 6.41 -0.11 -16.74
CA PRO A 592 6.46 -0.60 -15.35
C PRO A 592 6.24 -2.10 -15.17
N ARG A 593 5.66 -2.79 -16.17
CA ARG A 593 5.47 -4.26 -16.14
C ARG A 593 6.60 -5.07 -16.78
N CYS A 594 7.51 -4.41 -17.51
CA CYS A 594 8.46 -5.11 -18.39
C CYS A 594 9.76 -4.31 -18.53
N SER A 595 10.14 -3.59 -17.48
CA SER A 595 11.40 -2.86 -17.44
C SER A 595 12.25 -3.23 -16.25
N GLN A 596 13.52 -3.48 -16.52
CA GLN A 596 14.56 -3.76 -15.53
C GLN A 596 14.79 -2.57 -14.57
N ALA A 597 14.37 -1.36 -14.95
CA ALA A 597 14.48 -0.18 -14.11
C ALA A 597 13.56 -0.23 -12.86
N PHE A 598 12.42 -0.93 -12.96
CA PHE A 598 11.39 -0.92 -11.93
C PHE A 598 11.24 -2.24 -11.17
N ARG A 599 11.82 -3.36 -11.63
CA ARG A 599 11.81 -4.69 -10.95
C ARG A 599 12.71 -5.73 -11.65
N ASP A 600 13.19 -6.71 -10.88
CA ASP A 600 13.80 -7.99 -11.35
C ASP A 600 12.73 -9.00 -11.85
N ILE A 601 11.74 -8.55 -12.63
CA ILE A 601 10.60 -9.39 -13.04
C ILE A 601 10.66 -9.68 -14.53
N THR A 602 10.45 -10.95 -14.89
CA THR A 602 10.22 -11.40 -16.27
C THR A 602 8.97 -10.72 -16.84
N CYS A 603 9.11 -10.07 -17.99
CA CYS A 603 8.03 -9.41 -18.71
C CYS A 603 6.79 -10.30 -18.86
N THR A 604 5.69 -9.94 -18.18
CA THR A 604 4.45 -10.75 -18.15
C THR A 604 3.50 -10.47 -19.31
N VAL A 605 3.87 -9.62 -20.27
CA VAL A 605 3.04 -9.32 -21.46
C VAL A 605 3.82 -9.35 -22.76
N ALA A 606 5.09 -8.95 -22.75
CA ALA A 606 5.98 -9.00 -23.90
C ALA A 606 7.01 -10.12 -23.75
N ILE A 607 6.62 -11.33 -24.16
CA ILE A 607 7.45 -12.54 -24.02
C ILE A 607 8.67 -12.44 -24.95
N GLY A 608 9.86 -12.70 -24.41
CA GLY A 608 11.12 -12.58 -25.13
C GLY A 608 11.72 -11.17 -25.14
N ALA A 609 11.00 -10.17 -24.63
CA ALA A 609 11.56 -8.84 -24.42
C ALA A 609 12.41 -8.81 -23.15
N ARG A 610 13.59 -8.23 -23.26
CA ARG A 610 14.50 -7.96 -22.13
C ARG A 610 14.07 -6.72 -21.36
N ASN A 611 13.68 -5.68 -22.09
CA ASN A 611 13.27 -4.40 -21.56
C ASN A 611 12.29 -3.73 -22.52
N CYS A 612 11.22 -3.13 -21.99
CA CYS A 612 10.28 -2.34 -22.74
C CYS A 612 10.16 -0.92 -22.20
N TYR A 613 9.82 -0.02 -23.10
CA TYR A 613 9.52 1.38 -22.87
C TYR A 613 8.14 1.66 -23.44
N MET A 614 7.48 2.68 -22.93
CA MET A 614 6.22 3.15 -23.47
C MET A 614 6.21 4.66 -23.57
N SER A 615 5.33 5.21 -24.38
CA SER A 615 5.16 6.65 -24.46
C SER A 615 4.90 7.23 -23.05
N ALA A 616 5.59 8.30 -22.68
CA ALA A 616 5.46 8.94 -21.36
C ALA A 616 4.15 9.73 -21.24
N GLN A 617 3.56 10.09 -22.39
CA GLN A 617 2.30 10.81 -22.52
C GLN A 617 1.49 10.19 -23.66
N ASN A 618 0.23 10.56 -23.76
CA ASN A 618 -0.59 10.26 -24.93
C ASN A 618 0.01 10.91 -26.18
N ILE A 619 -0.10 10.22 -27.31
CA ILE A 619 0.50 10.68 -28.56
C ILE A 619 -0.37 11.81 -29.13
N TYR A 620 0.24 12.88 -29.62
CA TYR A 620 -0.52 13.95 -30.29
C TYR A 620 -0.82 13.55 -31.73
N GLY A 621 -2.05 13.82 -32.17
CA GLY A 621 -2.48 13.59 -33.53
C GLY A 621 -1.76 14.52 -34.48
N SER A 622 -1.42 14.02 -35.67
CA SER A 622 -0.59 14.76 -36.63
C SER A 622 -1.30 16.01 -37.13
N TYR A 623 -2.56 15.90 -37.60
CA TYR A 623 -3.39 16.98 -38.18
C TYR A 623 -4.90 16.65 -38.14
N ALA A 624 -5.77 17.66 -37.97
CA ALA A 624 -7.23 17.52 -37.98
C ALA A 624 -7.80 17.88 -39.38
N GLY A 625 -7.99 16.90 -40.26
CA GLY A 625 -8.60 17.10 -41.59
C GLY A 625 -8.63 15.85 -42.48
N SER A 626 -9.56 15.80 -43.43
CA SER A 626 -9.64 14.79 -44.49
C SER A 626 -8.58 15.09 -45.55
N GLY A 627 -7.35 14.68 -45.31
CA GLY A 627 -6.19 15.09 -46.12
C GLY A 627 -6.31 14.72 -47.60
N GLN A 628 -6.40 15.74 -48.46
CA GLN A 628 -5.87 15.71 -49.83
C GLN A 628 -5.11 16.99 -50.24
N GLY A 629 -4.97 17.99 -49.35
CA GLY A 629 -4.34 19.28 -49.68
C GLY A 629 -3.25 19.72 -48.70
N TYR A 630 -2.27 20.48 -49.22
CA TYR A 630 -1.13 21.08 -48.51
C TYR A 630 -1.56 21.99 -47.34
N GLU A 631 -2.81 22.47 -47.32
CA GLU A 631 -3.37 23.29 -46.24
C GLU A 631 -3.67 22.52 -44.95
N SER A 632 -3.67 21.18 -45.00
CA SER A 632 -3.89 20.33 -43.80
C SER A 632 -2.73 20.42 -42.80
N GLU A 633 -1.52 20.78 -43.23
CA GLU A 633 -0.34 20.96 -42.37
C GLU A 633 -0.44 22.17 -41.42
N ASN A 634 -1.39 23.08 -41.66
CA ASN A 634 -1.65 24.25 -40.81
C ASN A 634 -2.72 24.00 -39.73
N THR A 635 -3.25 22.79 -39.62
CA THR A 635 -4.24 22.46 -38.58
C THR A 635 -3.54 22.12 -37.27
N ALA A 636 -4.06 22.64 -36.15
CA ALA A 636 -3.48 22.40 -34.84
C ALA A 636 -3.51 20.90 -34.50
N ARG A 637 -2.39 20.38 -33.96
CA ARG A 637 -2.34 19.03 -33.38
C ARG A 637 -3.40 18.92 -32.28
N PHE A 638 -4.06 17.78 -32.20
CA PHE A 638 -5.06 17.50 -31.17
C PHE A 638 -4.58 16.37 -30.24
N PRO A 639 -4.95 16.39 -28.95
CA PRO A 639 -4.64 15.30 -28.05
C PRO A 639 -5.40 14.04 -28.49
N THR A 640 -4.68 12.92 -28.66
CA THR A 640 -5.30 11.61 -28.89
C THR A 640 -5.32 10.80 -27.60
N HIS A 641 -5.87 9.59 -27.67
CA HIS A 641 -5.82 8.62 -26.58
C HIS A 641 -4.79 7.52 -26.83
N TYR A 642 -3.97 7.65 -27.88
CA TYR A 642 -3.10 6.59 -28.34
C TYR A 642 -1.82 6.51 -27.51
N GLY A 643 -1.31 5.29 -27.35
CA GLY A 643 -0.03 5.02 -26.73
C GLY A 643 0.88 4.23 -27.66
N GLN A 644 2.17 4.21 -27.36
CA GLN A 644 3.14 3.36 -28.04
C GLN A 644 3.90 2.54 -27.01
N VAL A 645 4.11 1.25 -27.27
CA VAL A 645 4.98 0.38 -26.48
C VAL A 645 6.12 -0.12 -27.36
N CYS A 646 7.35 0.04 -26.90
CA CYS A 646 8.58 -0.31 -27.59
C CYS A 646 9.34 -1.34 -26.76
N CYS A 647 9.45 -2.56 -27.27
CA CYS A 647 10.12 -3.66 -26.57
C CYS A 647 11.42 -4.03 -27.26
N TYR A 648 12.43 -4.41 -26.49
CA TYR A 648 13.77 -4.69 -26.99
C TYR A 648 14.20 -6.11 -26.61
N ASP A 649 14.91 -6.77 -27.51
CA ASP A 649 15.46 -8.12 -27.30
C ASP A 649 16.70 -8.09 -26.38
N ASP A 650 17.28 -9.27 -26.12
CA ASP A 650 18.48 -9.39 -25.28
C ASP A 650 19.69 -8.60 -25.81
N ALA A 651 19.75 -8.38 -27.13
CA ALA A 651 20.77 -7.59 -27.81
C ALA A 651 20.45 -6.09 -27.85
N GLY A 652 19.30 -5.66 -27.30
CA GLY A 652 18.87 -4.27 -27.23
C GLY A 652 18.30 -3.73 -28.55
N HIS A 653 17.86 -4.60 -29.47
CA HIS A 653 17.23 -4.22 -30.73
C HIS A 653 15.71 -4.22 -30.61
N LEU A 654 15.07 -3.28 -31.30
CA LEU A 654 13.61 -3.13 -31.28
C LEU A 654 12.93 -4.39 -31.81
N MET A 655 12.04 -4.93 -30.99
CA MET A 655 11.07 -5.96 -31.33
C MET A 655 9.77 -5.24 -31.71
N GLN A 656 9.40 -5.27 -33.00
CA GLN A 656 8.11 -4.75 -33.49
C GLN A 656 7.24 -5.87 -34.07
N THR A 657 5.94 -5.87 -33.73
CA THR A 657 4.93 -6.86 -34.17
C THR A 657 4.40 -6.61 -35.56
N SER A 658 4.42 -5.37 -36.05
CA SER A 658 3.67 -5.02 -37.25
C SER A 658 4.23 -5.63 -38.54
N TYR A 659 5.49 -6.11 -38.55
CA TYR A 659 6.16 -6.54 -39.79
C TYR A 659 7.07 -7.77 -39.70
N GLN A 660 7.24 -8.42 -38.55
CA GLN A 660 8.22 -9.50 -38.42
C GLN A 660 7.58 -10.88 -38.21
N PRO A 661 7.17 -11.59 -39.28
CA PRO A 661 6.54 -12.92 -39.21
C PRO A 661 7.51 -14.07 -38.89
N VAL A 662 8.72 -13.79 -38.40
CA VAL A 662 9.86 -14.73 -38.53
C VAL A 662 10.23 -15.46 -37.25
N ILE A 663 9.77 -15.03 -36.07
CA ILE A 663 10.01 -15.82 -34.85
C ILE A 663 8.83 -16.76 -34.67
N LYS A 664 9.06 -18.04 -35.03
CA LYS A 664 8.14 -19.14 -34.80
C LYS A 664 7.86 -19.24 -33.30
N VAL A 665 6.74 -18.65 -32.95
CA VAL A 665 6.04 -18.84 -31.70
C VAL A 665 5.62 -20.31 -31.65
N THR A 666 6.02 -21.04 -30.62
CA THR A 666 5.35 -22.32 -30.34
C THR A 666 3.84 -22.06 -30.19
N PRO A 667 2.96 -22.99 -30.60
CA PRO A 667 1.49 -22.81 -30.50
C PRO A 667 1.01 -22.35 -29.12
N ASP A 668 1.79 -22.60 -28.07
CA ASP A 668 1.43 -22.40 -26.68
C ASP A 668 1.76 -21.00 -26.10
N VAL A 669 2.47 -20.11 -26.83
CA VAL A 669 3.03 -18.88 -26.23
C VAL A 669 3.03 -17.67 -27.19
N PRO A 670 1.91 -16.94 -27.41
CA PRO A 670 1.85 -15.84 -28.39
C PRO A 670 2.99 -14.82 -28.24
N TYR A 671 3.72 -14.54 -29.33
CA TYR A 671 4.83 -13.57 -29.38
C TYR A 671 4.26 -12.15 -29.50
N ASN A 672 4.29 -11.40 -28.40
CA ASN A 672 3.72 -10.05 -28.32
C ASN A 672 4.80 -8.96 -28.11
N PRO A 673 5.55 -8.56 -29.15
CA PRO A 673 6.49 -7.43 -29.11
C PRO A 673 5.76 -6.08 -29.01
N GLY A 674 6.51 -4.98 -28.92
CA GLY A 674 5.93 -3.65 -28.74
C GLY A 674 4.98 -3.27 -29.88
N PHE A 675 3.77 -2.81 -29.52
CA PHE A 675 2.71 -2.44 -30.46
C PHE A 675 2.06 -1.09 -30.10
N PRO A 676 1.55 -0.35 -31.12
CA PRO A 676 0.69 0.80 -30.91
C PRO A 676 -0.62 0.44 -30.20
N MET A 677 -1.08 1.27 -29.27
CA MET A 677 -2.31 1.05 -28.49
C MET A 677 -3.35 2.14 -28.79
N ARG A 678 -4.63 1.76 -28.95
CA ARG A 678 -5.78 2.69 -29.07
C ARG A 678 -6.02 3.46 -27.77
N ALA A 679 -5.79 2.82 -26.64
CA ALA A 679 -5.91 3.44 -25.33
C ALA A 679 -4.56 3.43 -24.61
N TYR A 680 -4.09 4.63 -24.28
CA TYR A 680 -2.91 4.81 -23.47
C TYR A 680 -3.13 4.19 -22.10
N GLU A 681 -2.19 3.35 -21.66
CA GLU A 681 -2.37 2.50 -20.46
C GLU A 681 -2.61 3.31 -19.18
N PHE A 682 -2.04 4.51 -19.06
CA PHE A 682 -2.28 5.39 -17.91
C PHE A 682 -3.48 6.33 -18.07
N GLY A 683 -4.22 6.20 -19.18
CA GLY A 683 -5.31 7.09 -19.57
C GLY A 683 -4.82 8.48 -19.98
N THR A 684 -5.70 9.25 -20.61
CA THR A 684 -5.36 10.57 -21.14
C THR A 684 -5.96 11.67 -20.28
N ALA A 685 -5.14 12.62 -19.83
CA ALA A 685 -5.63 13.80 -19.13
C ALA A 685 -6.07 14.90 -20.12
N PRO A 686 -7.21 15.58 -19.89
CA PRO A 686 -8.22 15.26 -18.88
C PRO A 686 -8.94 13.96 -19.23
N TYR A 687 -9.27 13.13 -18.24
CA TYR A 687 -9.98 11.83 -18.37
C TYR A 687 -11.45 11.99 -18.78
N MET A 688 -11.71 12.89 -19.73
CA MET A 688 -12.99 13.17 -20.36
C MET A 688 -13.00 12.64 -21.81
N GLY A 689 -12.05 11.76 -22.12
CA GLY A 689 -11.80 11.18 -23.43
C GLY A 689 -12.79 10.10 -23.83
N GLN A 690 -12.54 9.46 -24.97
CA GLN A 690 -13.35 8.31 -25.40
C GLN A 690 -13.05 7.06 -24.55
N TYR A 691 -11.80 6.90 -24.09
CA TYR A 691 -11.32 5.79 -23.25
C TYR A 691 -11.00 6.30 -21.84
N GLU A 692 -11.97 6.21 -20.92
CA GLU A 692 -11.90 6.84 -19.59
C GLU A 692 -11.36 5.93 -18.48
N VAL A 693 -11.16 4.62 -18.71
CA VAL A 693 -10.65 3.70 -17.67
C VAL A 693 -9.20 3.28 -17.97
N PRO A 694 -8.18 3.98 -17.44
CA PRO A 694 -6.78 3.57 -17.50
C PRO A 694 -6.60 2.08 -17.19
N GLY A 695 -5.68 1.43 -17.89
CA GLY A 695 -5.46 -0.01 -17.80
C GLY A 695 -6.59 -0.81 -18.45
N LEU A 696 -7.82 -0.79 -17.90
CA LEU A 696 -8.92 -1.64 -18.38
C LEU A 696 -9.34 -1.32 -19.82
N SER A 697 -9.37 -0.05 -20.23
CA SER A 697 -9.66 0.31 -21.62
C SER A 697 -8.59 -0.19 -22.58
N ALA A 698 -7.31 -0.16 -22.17
CA ALA A 698 -6.23 -0.77 -22.96
C ALA A 698 -6.40 -2.29 -23.01
N PHE A 699 -6.79 -2.93 -21.90
CA PHE A 699 -7.11 -4.37 -21.89
C PHE A 699 -8.28 -4.72 -22.81
N HIS A 700 -9.34 -3.91 -22.81
CA HIS A 700 -10.54 -4.14 -23.61
C HIS A 700 -10.30 -4.03 -25.11
N ASN A 701 -9.61 -2.96 -25.50
CA ASN A 701 -9.42 -2.62 -26.89
C ASN A 701 -8.23 -3.38 -27.44
N ASP A 702 -7.05 -3.31 -26.80
CA ASP A 702 -5.79 -3.72 -27.43
C ASP A 702 -5.23 -5.06 -26.93
N TYR A 703 -5.17 -5.31 -25.62
CA TYR A 703 -4.55 -6.55 -25.12
C TYR A 703 -5.44 -7.79 -25.29
N MET A 704 -6.70 -7.74 -24.85
CA MET A 704 -7.57 -8.93 -24.83
C MET A 704 -7.90 -9.45 -26.23
N PRO A 705 -8.24 -8.59 -27.22
CA PRO A 705 -8.49 -9.07 -28.58
C PRO A 705 -7.25 -9.71 -29.20
N TYR A 706 -6.05 -9.19 -28.94
CA TYR A 706 -4.82 -9.84 -29.38
C TYR A 706 -4.73 -11.30 -28.89
N PHE A 707 -5.01 -11.57 -27.61
CA PHE A 707 -4.98 -12.94 -27.07
C PHE A 707 -6.12 -13.85 -27.55
N LEU A 708 -7.24 -13.29 -28.02
CA LEU A 708 -8.36 -14.08 -28.56
C LEU A 708 -8.23 -14.32 -30.07
N CYS A 709 -7.60 -13.39 -30.79
CA CYS A 709 -7.57 -13.36 -32.25
C CYS A 709 -6.26 -13.85 -32.87
N CYS A 710 -5.15 -13.70 -32.16
CA CYS A 710 -3.81 -14.11 -32.60
C CYS A 710 -3.31 -15.27 -31.75
#